data_AF-A0A950VYU7-F1
#
_entry.id   AF-A0A950VYU7-F1
#
_cell.length_a   1.000
_cell.length_b   1.000
_cell.length_c   1.000
_cell.angle_alpha   90.00
_cell.angle_beta   90.00
_cell.angle_gamma   90.00
#
_symmetry.space_group_name_H-M   'P 1'
#
loop_
_entity.id
_entity.type
_entity.pdbx_description
1 polymer ?
#
loop_
_entity_poly.entity_id
_entity_poly.type
_entity_poly.pdbx_seq_one_letter_code
_entity_poly.pdbx_strand_id
1 'polypeptide(L)'
;MAGGTRAMTARRDLILRISAAIWGFAIAISLLPFWLGPPPPGQLPGFASSIGLDARAPMRFVLSLILVPLLWTFALRPILNILGRDDTRAWARNAFTSSAIGILWFVIIDRNLAWVLIAPAIVLAVALAMRKIDAHFTRHDLILLPVLATTYLALLDLLPRSVEQLFLLSAMLVFLVRMAILLVRRENGLLPGPCFALAPLGLALQSSFNSYDMRHSPWAPLALVVISPLLLRLFIRDTPAIRGRFRAALRYVIYPLAAYAYLSATSQIAAEGMPRADLFEDQQHMMPAAEMLRGEKPYRDIIPAHGFVQDALVDYAAFRTGPVTLGRALKFRGVISGTIIIAHYALVAAATGSPEVGLASTFLAMLLGTAGGSIRLLPAIATLALIAYAVRRRDPRWLAAAGVGVVICILTSLDHGAYTLIVLAIAAIRFRDNRKRALTFSAIGGGAAAIVAFAAMAIYGIAVDFVRVTLTEIATLGPVYVLDVYDAPQAIKAINNIPEVLGALLDKSAFLYIFWPVMMLLVVAALTSKAPLTPRRRAHREAFLMIAIYGVLTAISYAERHHLLWLFVAAPLISISIYRLFHSRNPIARAAAPALVILALMIAQPTAHIAIAGALRHAHGPLDPDIRELALPRARGALTKSADAALIDIVQRYASSHLKPDETWFDFTNHGNLYFLLDRNCPIRQLEVAFYEPEPRQREVIHRIETNPKIRFALMPTAPNTNTVDGIPNAIRAPLVDAYLRAHFTLDREEGGVGFWGKR
;
A
#
# COMPACT_ATOMS: atom_id res chain seq x y z
N MET A 1 -23.95 -6.75 45.12
CA MET A 1 -24.30 -6.44 43.72
C MET A 1 -24.56 -4.94 43.47
N ALA A 2 -25.21 -4.20 44.37
CA ALA A 2 -25.49 -2.76 44.19
C ALA A 2 -24.26 -1.83 44.03
N GLY A 3 -23.11 -2.18 44.60
CA GLY A 3 -21.86 -1.40 44.44
C GLY A 3 -21.26 -1.49 43.03
N GLY A 4 -21.41 -2.63 42.35
CA GLY A 4 -20.85 -2.84 41.00
C GLY A 4 -21.62 -2.10 39.91
N THR A 5 -22.96 -2.01 40.03
CA THR A 5 -23.79 -1.21 39.13
C THR A 5 -23.51 0.28 39.27
N ARG A 6 -23.40 0.81 40.49
CA ARG A 6 -23.01 2.23 40.72
C ARG A 6 -21.67 2.60 40.08
N ALA A 7 -20.65 1.75 40.24
CA ALA A 7 -19.33 2.00 39.68
C ALA A 7 -19.32 2.01 38.13
N MET A 8 -20.09 1.12 37.49
CA MET A 8 -20.23 1.10 36.03
C MET A 8 -20.96 2.34 35.49
N THR A 9 -22.02 2.78 36.16
CA THR A 9 -22.77 3.98 35.77
C THR A 9 -21.91 5.24 35.91
N ALA A 10 -21.14 5.36 37.00
CA ALA A 10 -20.19 6.46 37.20
C ALA A 10 -19.11 6.51 36.11
N ARG A 11 -18.55 5.36 35.71
CA ARG A 11 -17.58 5.29 34.61
C ARG A 11 -18.17 5.70 33.27
N ARG A 12 -19.40 5.32 32.97
CA ARG A 12 -20.10 5.70 31.72
C ARG A 12 -20.37 7.20 31.67
N ASP A 13 -20.85 7.77 32.76
CA ASP A 13 -21.10 9.21 32.87
C ASP A 13 -19.80 10.01 32.69
N LEU A 14 -18.71 9.55 33.32
CA LEU A 14 -17.40 10.18 33.16
C LEU A 14 -16.92 10.19 31.70
N ILE A 15 -17.04 9.07 30.97
CA ILE A 15 -16.64 9.00 29.56
C ILE A 15 -17.44 9.98 28.70
N LEU A 16 -18.75 10.08 28.91
CA LEU A 16 -19.62 10.99 28.16
C LEU A 16 -19.27 12.46 28.43
N ARG A 17 -18.94 12.81 29.69
CA ARG A 17 -18.52 14.17 30.07
C ARG A 17 -17.15 14.52 29.51
N ILE A 18 -16.19 13.60 29.57
CA ILE A 18 -14.87 13.79 28.92
C ILE A 18 -15.07 13.96 27.41
N SER A 19 -15.96 13.19 26.79
CA SER A 19 -16.28 13.33 25.36
C SER A 19 -16.86 14.72 25.05
N ALA A 20 -17.81 15.20 25.86
CA ALA A 20 -18.36 16.54 25.72
C ALA A 20 -17.30 17.64 25.93
N ALA A 21 -16.39 17.47 26.89
CA ALA A 21 -15.29 18.39 27.10
C ALA A 21 -14.33 18.43 25.90
N ILE A 22 -14.00 17.27 25.32
CA ILE A 22 -13.19 17.19 24.08
C ILE A 22 -13.90 17.90 22.93
N TRP A 23 -15.21 17.75 22.79
CA TRP A 23 -15.96 18.48 21.77
C TRP A 23 -15.93 19.99 22.04
N GLY A 24 -16.12 20.43 23.29
CA GLY A 24 -15.97 21.84 23.68
C GLY A 24 -14.55 22.38 23.44
N PHE A 25 -13.53 21.55 23.60
CA PHE A 25 -12.15 21.89 23.28
C PHE A 25 -11.94 22.05 21.78
N ALA A 26 -12.54 21.18 20.96
CA ALA A 26 -12.54 21.36 19.51
C ALA A 26 -13.25 22.66 19.11
N ILE A 27 -14.40 22.97 19.72
CA ILE A 27 -15.09 24.26 19.51
C ILE A 27 -14.14 25.42 19.85
N ALA A 28 -13.45 25.37 20.98
CA ALA A 28 -12.49 26.41 21.36
C ALA A 28 -11.36 26.59 20.33
N ILE A 29 -10.79 25.51 19.80
CA ILE A 29 -9.76 25.56 18.75
C ILE A 29 -10.32 26.24 17.49
N SER A 30 -11.55 25.90 17.10
CA SER A 30 -12.22 26.49 15.93
C SER A 30 -12.55 27.98 16.09
N LEU A 31 -12.50 28.52 17.32
CA LEU A 31 -12.71 29.94 17.57
C LEU A 31 -11.46 30.81 17.30
N LEU A 32 -10.27 30.20 17.09
CA LEU A 32 -9.03 30.94 16.87
C LEU A 32 -9.15 32.03 15.77
N PRO A 33 -9.72 31.75 14.58
CA PRO A 33 -9.88 32.79 13.55
C PRO A 33 -10.72 33.99 13.99
N PHE A 34 -11.67 33.82 14.92
CA PHE A 34 -12.50 34.91 15.45
C PHE A 34 -11.76 35.79 16.46
N TRP A 35 -10.69 35.28 17.07
CA TRP A 35 -9.83 36.04 17.96
C TRP A 35 -8.74 36.80 17.23
N LEU A 36 -8.31 36.30 16.06
CA LEU A 36 -7.32 36.94 15.20
C LEU A 36 -7.96 38.14 14.46
N GLY A 37 -7.98 39.29 15.13
CA GLY A 37 -8.40 40.57 14.56
C GLY A 37 -7.23 41.53 14.34
N PRO A 38 -7.45 42.64 13.61
CA PRO A 38 -6.45 43.70 13.47
C PRO A 38 -6.18 44.40 14.81
N PRO A 39 -5.03 45.08 14.97
CA PRO A 39 -4.72 45.84 16.18
C PRO A 39 -5.79 46.90 16.46
N PRO A 40 -6.39 46.96 17.67
CA PRO A 40 -7.29 48.04 18.02
C PRO A 40 -6.55 49.39 18.07
N PRO A 41 -7.26 50.51 17.88
CA PRO A 41 -6.69 51.84 18.04
C PRO A 41 -6.01 51.99 19.41
N GLY A 42 -4.77 52.51 19.42
CA GLY A 42 -3.98 52.70 20.63
C GLY A 42 -3.23 51.46 21.13
N GLN A 43 -3.23 50.35 20.39
CA GLN A 43 -2.34 49.22 20.69
C GLN A 43 -0.87 49.64 20.57
N LEU A 44 -0.06 49.33 21.59
CA LEU A 44 1.37 49.67 21.64
C LEU A 44 2.16 48.95 20.52
N PRO A 45 3.30 49.52 20.05
CA PRO A 45 4.15 48.88 19.05
C PRO A 45 4.90 47.68 19.65
N GLY A 46 4.38 46.48 19.44
CA GLY A 46 5.00 45.21 19.84
C GLY A 46 4.88 44.15 18.75
N PHE A 47 5.36 42.93 19.00
CA PHE A 47 5.40 41.86 18.00
C PHE A 47 4.04 41.56 17.36
N ALA A 48 2.96 41.52 18.15
CA ALA A 48 1.61 41.33 17.62
C ALA A 48 1.22 42.46 16.65
N SER A 49 1.49 43.72 17.01
CA SER A 49 1.26 44.88 16.14
C SER A 49 2.11 44.82 14.86
N SER A 50 3.37 44.37 14.94
CA SER A 50 4.26 44.30 13.77
C SER A 50 3.83 43.26 12.74
N ILE A 51 3.07 42.24 13.15
CA ILE A 51 2.46 41.25 12.24
C ILE A 51 0.96 41.51 12.01
N GLY A 52 0.45 42.68 12.43
CA GLY A 52 -0.93 43.09 12.17
C GLY A 52 -2.00 42.37 12.99
N LEU A 53 -1.72 41.96 14.23
CA LEU A 53 -2.63 41.23 15.11
C LEU A 53 -2.98 41.97 16.41
N ASP A 54 -4.23 41.81 16.88
CA ASP A 54 -4.69 42.20 18.22
C ASP A 54 -3.90 41.45 19.31
N ALA A 55 -3.17 42.19 20.15
CA ALA A 55 -2.37 41.64 21.24
C ALA A 55 -3.21 40.93 22.32
N ARG A 56 -4.52 41.16 22.35
CA ARG A 56 -5.48 40.48 23.25
C ARG A 56 -5.90 39.11 22.73
N ALA A 57 -5.67 38.82 21.43
CA ALA A 57 -6.10 37.59 20.78
C ALA A 57 -5.58 36.31 21.48
N PRO A 58 -4.28 36.19 21.83
CA PRO A 58 -3.77 34.99 22.51
C PRO A 58 -4.43 34.76 23.86
N MET A 59 -4.68 35.82 24.64
CA MET A 59 -5.34 35.69 25.94
C MET A 59 -6.79 35.22 25.78
N ARG A 60 -7.55 35.80 24.84
CA ARG A 60 -8.92 35.36 24.54
C ARG A 60 -8.96 33.91 24.05
N PHE A 61 -7.99 33.52 23.23
CA PHE A 61 -7.88 32.15 22.74
C PHE A 61 -7.58 31.16 23.87
N VAL A 62 -6.59 31.43 24.73
CA VAL A 62 -6.27 30.59 25.89
C VAL A 62 -7.46 30.52 26.85
N LEU A 63 -8.12 31.65 27.11
CA LEU A 63 -9.32 31.67 27.94
C LEU A 63 -10.43 30.79 27.33
N SER A 64 -10.59 30.80 26.01
CA SER A 64 -11.55 29.94 25.30
C SER A 64 -11.20 28.46 25.43
N LEU A 65 -9.91 28.09 25.30
CA LEU A 65 -9.42 26.72 25.49
C LEU A 65 -9.70 26.18 26.90
N ILE A 66 -9.82 27.06 27.89
CA ILE A 66 -10.14 26.70 29.29
C ILE A 66 -11.65 26.68 29.52
N LEU A 67 -12.35 27.78 29.19
CA LEU A 67 -13.74 27.98 29.58
C LEU A 67 -14.73 27.20 28.70
N VAL A 68 -14.53 27.14 27.38
CA VAL A 68 -15.50 26.51 26.48
C VAL A 68 -15.66 25.00 26.75
N PRO A 69 -14.61 24.18 26.95
CA PRO A 69 -14.78 22.78 27.35
C PRO A 69 -15.63 22.58 28.59
N LEU A 70 -15.44 23.44 29.60
CA LEU A 70 -16.16 23.40 30.86
C LEU A 70 -17.63 23.79 30.64
N LEU A 71 -17.86 24.97 30.07
CA LEU A 71 -19.21 25.50 29.80
C LEU A 71 -20.01 24.57 28.89
N TRP A 72 -19.38 24.01 27.85
CA TRP A 72 -20.02 23.08 26.92
C TRP A 72 -20.44 21.77 27.61
N THR A 73 -19.58 21.23 28.48
CA THR A 73 -19.91 20.04 29.28
C THR A 73 -21.07 20.31 30.24
N PHE A 74 -21.11 21.49 30.87
CA PHE A 74 -22.23 21.88 31.72
C PHE A 74 -23.52 22.07 30.92
N ALA A 75 -23.46 22.74 29.77
CA ALA A 75 -24.61 22.96 28.89
C ALA A 75 -25.21 21.63 28.39
N LEU A 76 -24.38 20.65 28.05
CA LEU A 76 -24.83 19.34 27.58
C LEU A 76 -25.24 18.38 28.72
N ARG A 77 -25.00 18.72 29.99
CA ARG A 77 -25.26 17.83 31.14
C ARG A 77 -26.65 17.18 31.13
N PRO A 78 -27.78 17.89 30.86
CA PRO A 78 -29.10 17.26 30.82
C PRO A 78 -29.19 16.15 29.76
N ILE A 79 -28.57 16.39 28.60
CA ILE A 79 -28.53 15.47 27.47
C ILE A 79 -27.62 14.27 27.78
N LEU A 80 -26.43 14.52 28.34
CA LEU A 80 -25.50 13.46 28.73
C LEU A 80 -26.09 12.54 29.80
N ASN A 81 -26.84 13.10 30.76
CA ASN A 81 -27.55 12.33 31.77
C ASN A 81 -28.57 11.37 31.12
N ILE A 82 -29.24 11.77 30.03
CA ILE A 82 -30.17 10.91 29.29
C ILE A 82 -29.42 9.75 28.62
N LEU A 83 -28.30 10.03 27.95
CA LEU A 83 -27.44 8.99 27.34
C LEU A 83 -26.76 8.08 28.37
N GLY A 84 -26.51 8.60 29.57
CA GLY A 84 -25.91 7.89 30.69
C GLY A 84 -26.84 6.88 31.36
N ARG A 85 -28.16 6.97 31.12
CA ARG A 85 -29.15 6.04 31.70
C ARG A 85 -28.90 4.59 31.29
N ASP A 86 -29.29 3.67 32.16
CA ASP A 86 -29.14 2.24 31.93
C ASP A 86 -30.04 1.72 30.79
N ASP A 87 -31.13 2.43 30.45
CA ASP A 87 -31.99 2.12 29.30
C ASP A 87 -31.40 2.56 27.95
N THR A 88 -30.29 3.31 27.95
CA THR A 88 -29.57 3.67 26.72
C THR A 88 -28.66 2.53 26.27
N ARG A 89 -28.75 2.18 24.99
CA ARG A 89 -27.91 1.16 24.34
C ARG A 89 -26.47 1.64 24.20
N ALA A 90 -25.52 0.70 24.29
CA ALA A 90 -24.09 1.01 24.26
C ALA A 90 -23.64 1.69 22.96
N TRP A 91 -24.25 1.34 21.82
CA TRP A 91 -23.89 1.92 20.53
C TRP A 91 -24.14 3.44 20.50
N ALA A 92 -25.22 3.93 21.12
CA ALA A 92 -25.56 5.35 21.11
C ALA A 92 -24.52 6.18 21.88
N ARG A 93 -24.09 5.66 23.04
CA ARG A 93 -22.97 6.25 23.81
C ARG A 93 -21.67 6.24 23.01
N ASN A 94 -21.33 5.10 22.42
CA ASN A 94 -20.10 4.94 21.65
C ASN A 94 -20.10 5.84 20.41
N ALA A 95 -21.23 6.00 19.72
CA ALA A 95 -21.36 6.86 18.54
C ALA A 95 -21.06 8.32 18.90
N PHE A 96 -21.68 8.85 19.97
CA PHE A 96 -21.39 10.20 20.46
C PHE A 96 -19.93 10.36 20.90
N THR A 97 -19.41 9.43 21.70
CA THR A 97 -18.00 9.47 22.14
C THR A 97 -17.04 9.44 20.95
N SER A 98 -17.27 8.57 19.97
CA SER A 98 -16.45 8.50 18.76
C SER A 98 -16.56 9.77 17.91
N SER A 99 -17.74 10.38 17.76
CA SER A 99 -17.88 11.64 17.02
C SER A 99 -17.19 12.81 17.74
N ALA A 100 -17.29 12.87 19.08
CA ALA A 100 -16.66 13.91 19.87
C ALA A 100 -15.13 13.81 19.89
N ILE A 101 -14.58 12.60 19.88
CA ILE A 101 -13.13 12.38 19.72
C ILE A 101 -12.71 12.65 18.27
N GLY A 102 -13.47 12.16 17.29
CA GLY A 102 -13.17 12.31 15.87
C GLY A 102 -13.17 13.76 15.39
N ILE A 103 -14.00 14.63 15.97
CA ILE A 103 -14.02 16.05 15.59
C ILE A 103 -12.77 16.81 16.05
N LEU A 104 -12.06 16.30 17.07
CA LEU A 104 -10.76 16.85 17.47
C LEU A 104 -9.71 16.64 16.36
N TRP A 105 -9.74 15.50 15.68
CA TRP A 105 -8.90 15.27 14.51
C TRP A 105 -9.25 16.24 13.37
N PHE A 106 -10.54 16.44 13.11
CA PHE A 106 -11.01 17.37 12.08
C PHE A 106 -10.57 18.81 12.34
N VAL A 107 -10.74 19.33 13.58
CA VAL A 107 -10.46 20.75 13.87
C VAL A 107 -8.98 21.12 13.78
N ILE A 108 -8.09 20.13 13.88
CA ILE A 108 -6.65 20.34 13.67
C ILE A 108 -6.36 20.64 12.18
N ILE A 109 -7.19 20.11 11.28
CA ILE A 109 -7.06 20.26 9.83
C ILE A 109 -7.85 21.48 9.35
N ASP A 110 -9.14 21.57 9.68
CA ASP A 110 -10.04 22.66 9.31
C ASP A 110 -10.71 23.24 10.55
N ARG A 111 -10.45 24.52 10.81
CA ARG A 111 -10.95 25.26 11.98
C ARG A 111 -12.35 25.86 11.77
N ASN A 112 -13.10 25.41 10.78
CA ASN A 112 -14.46 25.88 10.55
C ASN A 112 -15.43 25.46 11.68
N LEU A 113 -15.85 26.44 12.48
CA LEU A 113 -16.75 26.27 13.62
C LEU A 113 -18.06 25.55 13.27
N ALA A 114 -18.63 25.80 12.09
CA ALA A 114 -19.92 25.21 11.71
C ALA A 114 -19.81 23.67 11.63
N TRP A 115 -18.75 23.16 11.01
CA TRP A 115 -18.52 21.71 10.90
C TRP A 115 -18.21 21.06 12.24
N VAL A 116 -17.43 21.75 13.09
CA VAL A 116 -17.10 21.29 14.45
C VAL A 116 -18.34 21.18 15.32
N LEU A 117 -19.35 22.03 15.11
CA LEU A 117 -20.63 21.96 15.82
C LEU A 117 -21.59 20.93 15.18
N ILE A 118 -21.81 21.01 13.88
CA ILE A 118 -22.91 20.30 13.20
C ILE A 118 -22.69 18.78 13.22
N ALA A 119 -21.47 18.31 12.93
CA ALA A 119 -21.25 16.87 12.77
C ALA A 119 -21.48 16.07 14.08
N PRO A 120 -20.88 16.43 15.23
CA PRO A 120 -21.18 15.75 16.49
C PRO A 120 -22.62 16.01 16.97
N ALA A 121 -23.20 17.17 16.70
CA ALA A 121 -24.59 17.47 17.06
C ALA A 121 -25.59 16.55 16.35
N ILE A 122 -25.39 16.25 15.06
CA ILE A 122 -26.22 15.31 14.32
C ILE A 122 -26.09 13.89 14.89
N VAL A 123 -24.85 13.43 15.16
CA VAL A 123 -24.63 12.10 15.77
C VAL A 123 -25.28 12.03 17.15
N LEU A 124 -25.16 13.08 17.96
CA LEU A 124 -25.80 13.20 19.26
C LEU A 124 -27.33 13.14 19.16
N ALA A 125 -27.93 13.89 18.24
CA ALA A 125 -29.37 13.92 18.01
C ALA A 125 -29.91 12.53 17.62
N VAL A 126 -29.24 11.85 16.67
CA VAL A 126 -29.60 10.49 16.25
C VAL A 126 -29.42 9.49 17.39
N ALA A 127 -28.29 9.57 18.11
CA ALA A 127 -28.02 8.72 19.26
C ALA A 127 -29.09 8.86 20.35
N LEU A 128 -29.55 10.09 20.62
CA LEU A 128 -30.62 10.36 21.58
C LEU A 128 -31.97 9.84 21.11
N ALA A 129 -32.34 10.13 19.87
CA ALA A 129 -33.62 9.73 19.28
C ALA A 129 -33.75 8.20 19.23
N MET A 130 -32.66 7.50 18.91
CA MET A 130 -32.63 6.06 18.73
C MET A 130 -32.03 5.30 19.91
N ARG A 131 -31.76 5.95 21.05
CA ARG A 131 -31.00 5.38 22.19
C ARG A 131 -31.50 4.05 22.72
N LYS A 132 -32.79 3.75 22.55
CA LYS A 132 -33.44 2.51 23.02
C LYS A 132 -33.43 1.39 21.97
N ILE A 133 -33.21 1.74 20.69
CA ILE A 133 -33.23 0.82 19.56
C ILE A 133 -31.94 0.00 19.56
N ASP A 134 -32.05 -1.31 19.36
CA ASP A 134 -30.87 -2.15 19.16
C ASP A 134 -30.37 -2.03 17.71
N ALA A 135 -29.28 -1.29 17.51
CA ALA A 135 -28.68 -1.08 16.21
C ALA A 135 -27.90 -2.30 15.67
N HIS A 136 -27.69 -3.34 16.51
CA HIS A 136 -27.00 -4.58 16.15
C HIS A 136 -25.64 -4.35 15.46
N PHE A 137 -24.82 -3.44 15.99
CA PHE A 137 -23.45 -3.27 15.48
C PHE A 137 -22.62 -4.51 15.79
N THR A 138 -21.99 -5.05 14.76
CA THR A 138 -21.13 -6.23 14.82
C THR A 138 -19.88 -5.99 13.98
N ARG A 139 -18.96 -6.97 13.96
CA ARG A 139 -17.82 -6.93 13.04
C ARG A 139 -18.23 -6.85 11.56
N HIS A 140 -19.43 -7.28 11.19
CA HIS A 140 -19.91 -7.21 9.80
C HIS A 140 -20.10 -5.76 9.33
N ASP A 141 -20.21 -4.80 10.25
CA ASP A 141 -20.24 -3.37 9.92
C ASP A 141 -18.88 -2.83 9.47
N LEU A 142 -17.81 -3.63 9.45
CA LEU A 142 -16.56 -3.27 8.76
C LEU A 142 -16.75 -3.10 7.23
N ILE A 143 -17.86 -3.61 6.67
CA ILE A 143 -18.27 -3.28 5.30
C ILE A 143 -18.48 -1.78 5.09
N LEU A 144 -18.72 -1.02 6.16
CA LEU A 144 -18.90 0.43 6.05
C LEU A 144 -17.61 1.16 5.66
N LEU A 145 -16.42 0.52 5.77
CA LEU A 145 -15.16 1.10 5.30
C LEU A 145 -15.13 1.31 3.77
N PRO A 146 -15.34 0.28 2.92
CA PRO A 146 -15.44 0.50 1.49
C PRO A 146 -16.69 1.29 1.08
N VAL A 147 -17.77 1.28 1.87
CA VAL A 147 -18.94 2.15 1.62
C VAL A 147 -18.60 3.61 1.85
N LEU A 148 -17.84 3.92 2.91
CA LEU A 148 -17.29 5.25 3.15
C LEU A 148 -16.39 5.69 2.01
N ALA A 149 -15.49 4.81 1.54
CA ALA A 149 -14.63 5.10 0.38
C ALA A 149 -15.42 5.38 -0.90
N THR A 150 -16.45 4.56 -1.19
CA THR A 150 -17.37 4.76 -2.33
C THR A 150 -18.03 6.14 -2.26
N THR A 151 -18.56 6.47 -1.08
CA THR A 151 -19.25 7.74 -0.83
C THR A 151 -18.30 8.92 -0.97
N TYR A 152 -17.11 8.80 -0.40
CA TYR A 152 -16.09 9.85 -0.43
C TYR A 152 -15.67 10.21 -1.84
N LEU A 153 -15.33 9.21 -2.67
CA LEU A 153 -14.98 9.45 -4.06
C LEU A 153 -16.15 10.06 -4.84
N ALA A 154 -17.39 9.65 -4.57
CA ALA A 154 -18.54 10.20 -5.27
C ALA A 154 -18.84 11.65 -4.85
N LEU A 155 -18.65 12.00 -3.58
CA LEU A 155 -18.83 13.36 -3.11
C LEU A 155 -17.71 14.29 -3.58
N LEU A 156 -16.48 13.78 -3.80
CA LEU A 156 -15.39 14.52 -4.45
C LEU A 156 -15.73 14.97 -5.87
N ASP A 157 -16.49 14.16 -6.61
CA ASP A 157 -16.93 14.51 -7.97
C ASP A 157 -18.18 15.41 -7.98
N LEU A 158 -18.97 15.40 -6.89
CA LEU A 158 -20.27 16.05 -6.85
C LEU A 158 -20.24 17.47 -6.26
N LEU A 159 -19.38 17.73 -5.28
CA LEU A 159 -19.46 18.92 -4.44
C LEU A 159 -18.14 19.71 -4.43
N PRO A 160 -18.18 21.04 -4.64
CA PRO A 160 -17.00 21.91 -4.61
C PRO A 160 -16.65 22.29 -3.15
N ARG A 161 -16.19 21.31 -2.37
CA ARG A 161 -15.77 21.49 -0.97
C ARG A 161 -14.37 20.92 -0.76
N SER A 162 -13.75 21.29 0.35
CA SER A 162 -12.45 20.73 0.70
C SER A 162 -12.54 19.24 1.04
N VAL A 163 -11.44 18.54 0.79
CA VAL A 163 -11.32 17.08 0.93
C VAL A 163 -11.74 16.57 2.31
N GLU A 164 -11.33 17.27 3.37
CA GLU A 164 -11.69 16.95 4.76
C GLU A 164 -13.18 17.15 5.06
N GLN A 165 -13.81 18.19 4.52
CA GLN A 165 -15.25 18.43 4.66
C GLN A 165 -16.05 17.33 3.95
N LEU A 166 -15.62 16.91 2.77
CA LEU A 166 -16.24 15.84 2.01
C LEU A 166 -16.09 14.48 2.69
N PHE A 167 -14.95 14.22 3.33
CA PHE A 167 -14.78 13.02 4.14
C PHE A 167 -15.74 13.00 5.34
N LEU A 168 -15.88 14.12 6.05
CA LEU A 168 -16.83 14.26 7.16
C LEU A 168 -18.28 14.05 6.70
N LEU A 169 -18.68 14.68 5.59
CA LEU A 169 -19.98 14.47 4.96
C LEU A 169 -20.23 13.02 4.57
N SER A 170 -19.21 12.35 4.03
CA SER A 170 -19.30 10.94 3.65
C SER A 170 -19.54 10.05 4.87
N ALA A 171 -18.78 10.29 5.95
CA ALA A 171 -18.96 9.55 7.21
C ALA A 171 -20.35 9.78 7.81
N MET A 172 -20.85 11.02 7.78
CA MET A 172 -22.19 11.37 8.22
C MET A 172 -23.27 10.69 7.38
N LEU A 173 -23.15 10.73 6.05
CA LEU A 173 -24.12 10.09 5.15
C LEU A 173 -24.18 8.58 5.38
N VAL A 174 -23.03 7.90 5.44
CA VAL A 174 -22.97 6.46 5.71
C VAL A 174 -23.56 6.12 7.07
N PHE A 175 -23.27 6.92 8.10
CA PHE A 175 -23.86 6.75 9.43
C PHE A 175 -25.39 6.92 9.40
N LEU A 176 -25.90 7.97 8.76
CA LEU A 176 -27.33 8.25 8.65
C LEU A 176 -28.07 7.15 7.88
N VAL A 177 -27.53 6.69 6.75
CA VAL A 177 -28.11 5.56 6.00
C VAL A 177 -28.11 4.29 6.85
N ARG A 178 -27.02 4.02 7.56
CA ARG A 178 -26.91 2.86 8.47
C ARG A 178 -27.95 2.89 9.59
N MET A 179 -28.29 4.08 10.09
CA MET A 179 -29.33 4.28 11.09
C MET A 179 -30.74 4.23 10.48
N ALA A 180 -30.96 4.81 9.31
CA ALA A 180 -32.25 4.81 8.60
C ALA A 180 -32.76 3.40 8.30
N ILE A 181 -31.88 2.45 8.01
CA ILE A 181 -32.24 1.02 7.79
C ILE A 181 -32.95 0.42 9.01
N LEU A 182 -32.67 0.90 10.22
CA LEU A 182 -33.32 0.41 11.45
C LEU A 182 -34.79 0.85 11.54
N LEU A 183 -35.17 1.91 10.82
CA LEU A 183 -36.56 2.39 10.75
C LEU A 183 -37.42 1.48 9.85
N VAL A 184 -36.78 0.75 8.92
CA VAL A 184 -37.43 -0.27 8.11
C VAL A 184 -37.62 -1.54 8.96
N ARG A 185 -38.77 -1.60 9.64
CA ARG A 185 -39.15 -2.73 10.50
C ARG A 185 -39.61 -3.91 9.64
N ARG A 186 -38.75 -4.93 9.55
CA ARG A 186 -39.08 -6.24 8.99
C ARG A 186 -38.47 -7.31 9.89
N GLU A 187 -39.31 -8.07 10.58
CA GLU A 187 -38.88 -9.10 11.54
C GLU A 187 -37.98 -10.14 10.88
N ASN A 188 -38.31 -10.51 9.63
CA ASN A 188 -37.56 -11.47 8.83
C ASN A 188 -36.56 -10.81 7.86
N GLY A 189 -36.23 -9.53 8.03
CA GLY A 189 -35.29 -8.82 7.14
C GLY A 189 -33.83 -9.12 7.49
N LEU A 190 -32.94 -9.04 6.48
CA LEU A 190 -31.49 -9.17 6.67
C LEU A 190 -30.96 -8.24 7.78
N LEU A 191 -29.97 -8.71 8.54
CA LEU A 191 -29.29 -7.87 9.52
C LEU A 191 -28.75 -6.57 8.86
N PRO A 192 -28.74 -5.44 9.57
CA PRO A 192 -28.43 -4.15 8.95
C PRO A 192 -27.05 -4.05 8.28
N GLY A 193 -25.99 -4.65 8.86
CA GLY A 193 -24.65 -4.65 8.26
C GLY A 193 -24.61 -5.29 6.87
N PRO A 194 -25.03 -6.57 6.73
CA PRO A 194 -25.14 -7.23 5.42
C PRO A 194 -26.03 -6.54 4.38
N CYS A 195 -26.93 -5.63 4.79
CA CYS A 195 -27.71 -4.84 3.82
C CYS A 195 -26.82 -3.95 2.95
N PHE A 196 -25.60 -3.64 3.36
CA PHE A 196 -24.64 -2.89 2.55
C PHE A 196 -23.86 -3.74 1.54
N ALA A 197 -24.21 -5.02 1.32
CA ALA A 197 -23.39 -5.92 0.50
C ALA A 197 -23.09 -5.40 -0.93
N LEU A 198 -24.00 -4.65 -1.53
CA LEU A 198 -23.82 -4.12 -2.90
C LEU A 198 -23.12 -2.76 -2.94
N ALA A 199 -23.19 -1.98 -1.86
CA ALA A 199 -22.65 -0.62 -1.82
C ALA A 199 -21.14 -0.52 -2.15
N PRO A 200 -20.25 -1.43 -1.67
CA PRO A 200 -18.84 -1.44 -2.03
C PRO A 200 -18.56 -1.60 -3.53
N LEU A 201 -19.51 -2.14 -4.32
CA LEU A 201 -19.34 -2.31 -5.76
C LEU A 201 -19.37 -0.97 -6.50
N GLY A 202 -19.83 0.12 -5.87
CA GLY A 202 -19.72 1.46 -6.43
C GLY A 202 -18.27 1.87 -6.71
N LEU A 203 -17.29 1.34 -5.95
CA LEU A 203 -15.87 1.55 -6.23
C LEU A 203 -15.44 1.01 -7.59
N ALA A 204 -16.03 -0.09 -8.05
CA ALA A 204 -15.73 -0.65 -9.36
C ALA A 204 -16.13 0.33 -10.47
N LEU A 205 -17.23 1.07 -10.29
CA LEU A 205 -17.67 2.12 -11.21
C LEU A 205 -16.72 3.32 -11.22
N GLN A 206 -16.01 3.56 -10.11
CA GLN A 206 -15.09 4.70 -9.94
C GLN A 206 -13.62 4.38 -10.27
N SER A 207 -13.32 3.13 -10.61
CA SER A 207 -11.97 2.61 -10.86
C SER A 207 -11.38 3.07 -12.21
N SER A 208 -10.06 2.89 -12.37
CA SER A 208 -9.35 3.20 -13.63
C SER A 208 -9.73 2.29 -14.80
N PHE A 209 -10.55 1.26 -14.58
CA PHE A 209 -11.05 0.38 -15.64
C PHE A 209 -12.15 1.03 -16.49
N ASN A 210 -12.79 2.09 -16.00
CA ASN A 210 -13.82 2.81 -16.74
C ASN A 210 -13.25 4.07 -17.42
N SER A 211 -13.99 4.54 -18.43
CA SER A 211 -13.69 5.82 -19.06
C SER A 211 -13.73 6.97 -18.05
N TYR A 212 -13.08 8.08 -18.40
CA TYR A 212 -12.99 9.25 -17.54
C TYR A 212 -14.37 9.72 -17.04
N ASP A 213 -15.34 9.86 -17.94
CA ASP A 213 -16.67 10.36 -17.61
C ASP A 213 -17.46 9.37 -16.75
N MET A 214 -17.33 8.08 -17.03
CA MET A 214 -17.99 7.04 -16.23
C MET A 214 -17.43 6.98 -14.82
N ARG A 215 -16.10 7.05 -14.67
CA ARG A 215 -15.48 6.92 -13.36
C ARG A 215 -15.76 8.10 -12.46
N HIS A 216 -15.97 9.31 -12.99
CA HIS A 216 -16.32 10.52 -12.24
C HIS A 216 -17.85 10.75 -12.15
N SER A 217 -18.68 9.78 -12.56
CA SER A 217 -20.13 9.87 -12.37
C SER A 217 -20.51 9.53 -10.92
N PRO A 218 -21.00 10.50 -10.12
CA PRO A 218 -21.21 10.29 -8.68
C PRO A 218 -22.49 9.52 -8.38
N TRP A 219 -23.47 9.55 -9.28
CA TRP A 219 -24.85 9.15 -8.98
C TRP A 219 -25.03 7.65 -8.81
N ALA A 220 -24.41 6.83 -9.67
CA ALA A 220 -24.54 5.38 -9.56
C ALA A 220 -23.87 4.82 -8.29
N PRO A 221 -22.64 5.22 -7.91
CA PRO A 221 -22.07 4.89 -6.60
C PRO A 221 -22.95 5.35 -5.43
N LEU A 222 -23.46 6.58 -5.43
CA LEU A 222 -24.33 7.09 -4.35
C LEU A 222 -25.66 6.34 -4.26
N ALA A 223 -26.26 5.98 -5.39
CA ALA A 223 -27.47 5.15 -5.42
C ALA A 223 -27.22 3.77 -4.79
N LEU A 224 -26.07 3.14 -5.06
CA LEU A 224 -25.69 1.90 -4.39
C LEU A 224 -25.53 2.08 -2.88
N VAL A 225 -25.00 3.20 -2.41
CA VAL A 225 -24.84 3.47 -0.98
C VAL A 225 -26.17 3.71 -0.28
N VAL A 226 -27.06 4.53 -0.86
CA VAL A 226 -28.30 4.98 -0.20
C VAL A 226 -29.46 4.03 -0.43
N ILE A 227 -29.66 3.56 -1.66
CA ILE A 227 -30.86 2.83 -2.06
C ILE A 227 -30.69 1.33 -1.81
N SER A 228 -29.54 0.75 -2.18
CA SER A 228 -29.36 -0.71 -2.11
C SER A 228 -29.56 -1.30 -0.70
N PRO A 229 -29.13 -0.65 0.41
CA PRO A 229 -29.35 -1.22 1.73
C PRO A 229 -30.81 -1.23 2.15
N LEU A 230 -31.57 -0.22 1.75
CA LEU A 230 -33.01 -0.15 1.99
C LEU A 230 -33.74 -1.25 1.21
N LEU A 231 -33.41 -1.42 -0.07
CA LEU A 231 -33.98 -2.49 -0.90
C LEU A 231 -33.64 -3.88 -0.36
N LEU A 232 -32.39 -4.13 0.02
CA LEU A 232 -31.97 -5.42 0.58
C LEU A 232 -32.70 -5.72 1.90
N ARG A 233 -32.91 -4.72 2.75
CA ARG A 233 -33.69 -4.87 3.99
C ARG A 233 -35.17 -5.15 3.71
N LEU A 234 -35.77 -4.46 2.73
CA LEU A 234 -37.18 -4.57 2.37
C LEU A 234 -37.53 -5.87 1.66
N PHE A 235 -36.67 -6.35 0.76
CA PHE A 235 -37.00 -7.44 -0.14
C PHE A 235 -36.36 -8.78 0.26
N ILE A 236 -35.16 -8.79 0.84
CA ILE A 236 -34.46 -10.04 1.17
C ILE A 236 -34.80 -10.55 2.58
N ARG A 237 -35.17 -11.83 2.68
CA ARG A 237 -35.47 -12.52 3.94
C ARG A 237 -34.20 -13.09 4.58
N ASP A 238 -34.08 -13.00 5.91
CA ASP A 238 -32.93 -13.53 6.67
C ASP A 238 -33.02 -15.04 6.90
N THR A 239 -32.85 -15.84 5.84
CA THR A 239 -32.78 -17.30 5.99
C THR A 239 -31.33 -17.77 6.18
N PRO A 240 -31.08 -18.93 6.83
CA PRO A 240 -29.73 -19.49 6.94
C PRO A 240 -29.04 -19.66 5.57
N ALA A 241 -29.77 -20.09 4.55
CA ALA A 241 -29.26 -20.27 3.20
C ALA A 241 -28.83 -18.94 2.56
N ILE A 242 -29.67 -17.90 2.68
CA ILE A 242 -29.36 -16.55 2.18
C ILE A 242 -28.16 -15.97 2.92
N ARG A 243 -28.11 -16.09 4.26
CA ARG A 243 -26.92 -15.67 5.05
C ARG A 243 -25.64 -16.36 4.61
N GLY A 244 -25.71 -17.66 4.31
CA GLY A 244 -24.60 -18.41 3.76
C GLY A 244 -24.12 -17.86 2.42
N ARG A 245 -25.06 -17.61 1.49
CA ARG A 245 -24.77 -17.02 0.16
C ARG A 245 -24.20 -15.61 0.26
N PHE A 246 -24.78 -14.73 1.07
CA PHE A 246 -24.27 -13.38 1.30
C PHE A 246 -22.86 -13.39 1.90
N ARG A 247 -22.62 -14.22 2.92
CA ARG A 247 -21.27 -14.35 3.50
C ARG A 247 -20.26 -14.89 2.50
N ALA A 248 -20.65 -15.82 1.64
CA ALA A 248 -19.80 -16.31 0.57
C ALA A 248 -19.51 -15.22 -0.47
N ALA A 249 -20.53 -14.50 -0.93
CA ALA A 249 -20.38 -13.38 -1.87
C ALA A 249 -19.49 -12.27 -1.30
N LEU A 250 -19.71 -11.87 -0.05
CA LEU A 250 -18.87 -10.90 0.66
C LEU A 250 -17.41 -11.36 0.70
N ARG A 251 -17.21 -12.61 1.14
CA ARG A 251 -15.87 -13.16 1.37
C ARG A 251 -15.07 -13.37 0.10
N TYR A 252 -15.69 -13.85 -0.98
CA TYR A 252 -14.98 -14.33 -2.16
C TYR A 252 -15.08 -13.40 -3.37
N VAL A 253 -16.02 -12.45 -3.37
CA VAL A 253 -16.27 -11.57 -4.51
C VAL A 253 -16.20 -10.10 -4.09
N ILE A 254 -17.11 -9.66 -3.20
CA ILE A 254 -17.31 -8.23 -2.94
C ILE A 254 -16.12 -7.60 -2.22
N TYR A 255 -15.59 -8.21 -1.15
CA TYR A 255 -14.45 -7.60 -0.43
C TYR A 255 -13.15 -7.57 -1.25
N PRO A 256 -12.73 -8.66 -1.93
CA PRO A 256 -11.60 -8.60 -2.84
C PRO A 256 -11.76 -7.53 -3.94
N LEU A 257 -12.94 -7.48 -4.57
CA LEU A 257 -13.21 -6.53 -5.65
C LEU A 257 -13.23 -5.09 -5.14
N ALA A 258 -13.84 -4.83 -3.99
CA ALA A 258 -13.88 -3.50 -3.39
C ALA A 258 -12.47 -3.02 -3.00
N ALA A 259 -11.64 -3.90 -2.42
CA ALA A 259 -10.27 -3.54 -2.07
C ALA A 259 -9.43 -3.20 -3.32
N TYR A 260 -9.55 -4.00 -4.38
CA TYR A 260 -8.86 -3.75 -5.64
C TYR A 260 -9.37 -2.51 -6.37
N ALA A 261 -10.70 -2.35 -6.44
CA ALA A 261 -11.32 -1.20 -7.08
C ALA A 261 -10.98 0.10 -6.37
N TYR A 262 -10.90 0.12 -5.03
CA TYR A 262 -10.47 1.32 -4.31
C TYR A 262 -9.00 1.66 -4.58
N LEU A 263 -8.09 0.66 -4.52
CA LEU A 263 -6.68 0.88 -4.88
C LEU A 263 -6.54 1.46 -6.30
N SER A 264 -7.32 0.93 -7.25
CA SER A 264 -7.36 1.41 -8.63
C SER A 264 -7.94 2.83 -8.72
N ALA A 265 -9.06 3.12 -8.05
CA ALA A 265 -9.73 4.41 -8.09
C ALA A 265 -8.89 5.55 -7.47
N THR A 266 -8.05 5.23 -6.49
CA THR A 266 -7.09 6.18 -5.87
C THR A 266 -5.67 5.99 -6.39
N SER A 267 -5.50 5.42 -7.58
CA SER A 267 -4.18 5.25 -8.18
C SER A 267 -3.80 6.46 -9.02
N GLN A 268 -2.50 6.65 -9.20
CA GLN A 268 -1.97 7.66 -10.10
C GLN A 268 -2.41 7.46 -11.56
N ILE A 269 -2.59 6.21 -11.99
CA ILE A 269 -3.11 5.90 -13.33
C ILE A 269 -4.57 6.37 -13.47
N ALA A 270 -5.39 6.29 -12.41
CA ALA A 270 -6.77 6.81 -12.44
C ALA A 270 -6.80 8.35 -12.55
N ALA A 271 -5.84 9.02 -11.90
CA ALA A 271 -5.66 10.46 -11.93
C ALA A 271 -5.18 10.94 -13.31
N GLU A 272 -4.03 10.45 -13.76
CA GLU A 272 -3.31 10.97 -14.93
C GLU A 272 -3.75 10.33 -16.26
N GLY A 273 -4.47 9.20 -16.23
CA GLY A 273 -4.91 8.44 -17.41
C GLY A 273 -3.81 7.59 -18.09
N MET A 274 -2.54 7.84 -17.76
CA MET A 274 -1.37 7.14 -18.26
C MET A 274 -0.43 6.75 -17.11
N PRO A 275 0.26 5.60 -17.20
CA PRO A 275 1.35 5.28 -16.29
C PRO A 275 2.53 6.23 -16.54
N ARG A 276 3.29 6.51 -15.48
CA ARG A 276 4.62 7.14 -15.61
C ARG A 276 5.64 6.07 -15.96
N ALA A 277 6.50 6.39 -16.91
CA ALA A 277 7.67 5.62 -17.27
C ALA A 277 8.89 6.15 -16.51
N ASP A 278 9.76 5.23 -16.10
CA ASP A 278 11.04 5.53 -15.51
C ASP A 278 12.15 4.97 -16.42
N LEU A 279 13.07 5.82 -16.86
CA LEU A 279 14.08 5.42 -17.83
C LEU A 279 15.03 4.35 -17.27
N PHE A 280 15.27 4.37 -15.96
CA PHE A 280 16.13 3.42 -15.27
C PHE A 280 15.34 2.18 -14.83
N GLU A 281 14.31 2.33 -14.00
CA GLU A 281 13.60 1.17 -13.41
C GLU A 281 12.88 0.32 -14.47
N ASP A 282 12.33 0.94 -15.53
CA ASP A 282 11.63 0.18 -16.55
C ASP A 282 12.55 -0.64 -17.45
N GLN A 283 13.85 -0.34 -17.49
CA GLN A 283 14.81 -1.12 -18.27
C GLN A 283 14.86 -2.58 -17.82
N GLN A 284 14.65 -2.82 -16.52
CA GLN A 284 14.78 -4.15 -15.90
C GLN A 284 13.75 -5.14 -16.43
N HIS A 285 12.62 -4.65 -16.96
CA HIS A 285 11.53 -5.49 -17.43
C HIS A 285 11.08 -5.22 -18.87
N MET A 286 11.18 -3.99 -19.35
CA MET A 286 10.88 -3.66 -20.75
C MET A 286 11.90 -4.25 -21.71
N MET A 287 13.19 -4.13 -21.39
CA MET A 287 14.26 -4.54 -22.30
C MET A 287 14.33 -6.06 -22.45
N PRO A 288 14.31 -6.91 -21.39
CA PRO A 288 14.36 -8.36 -21.60
C PRO A 288 13.13 -8.88 -22.35
N ALA A 289 11.95 -8.31 -22.08
CA ALA A 289 10.74 -8.62 -22.81
C ALA A 289 10.85 -8.26 -24.30
N ALA A 290 11.46 -7.12 -24.63
CA ALA A 290 11.66 -6.69 -26.01
C ALA A 290 12.68 -7.57 -26.75
N GLU A 291 13.78 -7.96 -26.12
CA GLU A 291 14.76 -8.85 -26.75
C GLU A 291 14.18 -10.26 -26.96
N MET A 292 13.35 -10.74 -26.04
CA MET A 292 12.61 -11.98 -26.26
C MET A 292 11.67 -11.92 -27.48
N LEU A 293 11.11 -10.75 -27.83
CA LEU A 293 10.35 -10.61 -29.09
C LEU A 293 11.22 -10.71 -30.33
N ARG A 294 12.49 -10.30 -30.22
CA ARG A 294 13.50 -10.44 -31.29
C ARG A 294 14.07 -11.85 -31.39
N GLY A 295 13.65 -12.76 -30.52
CA GLY A 295 14.06 -14.16 -30.50
C GLY A 295 15.23 -14.46 -29.57
N GLU A 296 15.69 -13.47 -28.79
CA GLU A 296 16.71 -13.69 -27.78
C GLU A 296 16.18 -14.57 -26.63
N LYS A 297 17.08 -15.37 -26.06
CA LYS A 297 16.75 -16.29 -24.99
C LYS A 297 17.09 -15.70 -23.62
N PRO A 298 16.13 -15.67 -22.67
CA PRO A 298 16.40 -15.24 -21.31
C PRO A 298 17.44 -16.17 -20.65
N TYR A 299 18.27 -15.61 -19.78
CA TYR A 299 19.44 -16.21 -19.13
C TYR A 299 20.61 -16.58 -20.06
N ARG A 300 20.43 -16.62 -21.38
CA ARG A 300 21.52 -16.89 -22.33
C ARG A 300 21.98 -15.61 -23.03
N ASP A 301 21.03 -14.95 -23.66
CA ASP A 301 21.25 -13.77 -24.49
C ASP A 301 20.89 -12.50 -23.69
N ILE A 302 19.97 -12.61 -22.73
CA ILE A 302 19.56 -11.50 -21.86
C ILE A 302 19.24 -11.95 -20.43
N ILE A 303 19.69 -11.24 -19.39
CA ILE A 303 19.55 -11.68 -18.00
C ILE A 303 18.40 -10.96 -17.27
N PRO A 304 17.30 -11.66 -16.94
CA PRO A 304 16.32 -11.20 -15.96
C PRO A 304 16.84 -11.43 -14.53
N ALA A 305 17.44 -10.39 -13.93
CA ALA A 305 18.21 -10.48 -12.69
C ALA A 305 17.36 -10.77 -11.44
N HIS A 306 16.13 -10.28 -11.36
CA HIS A 306 15.23 -10.50 -10.23
C HIS A 306 14.48 -11.82 -10.33
N GLY A 307 14.05 -12.16 -11.55
CA GLY A 307 13.33 -13.39 -11.85
C GLY A 307 12.60 -13.30 -13.19
N PHE A 308 12.48 -14.45 -13.86
CA PHE A 308 11.93 -14.55 -15.23
C PHE A 308 10.55 -13.91 -15.39
N VAL A 309 9.65 -14.09 -14.41
CA VAL A 309 8.29 -13.56 -14.49
C VAL A 309 8.27 -12.04 -14.29
N GLN A 310 9.03 -11.55 -13.29
CA GLN A 310 9.11 -10.12 -12.98
C GLN A 310 9.78 -9.32 -14.09
N ASP A 311 10.88 -9.81 -14.64
CA ASP A 311 11.75 -9.01 -15.52
C ASP A 311 11.51 -9.29 -17.00
N ALA A 312 10.66 -10.26 -17.37
CA ALA A 312 10.47 -10.57 -18.79
C ALA A 312 9.07 -11.05 -19.13
N LEU A 313 8.60 -12.15 -18.53
CA LEU A 313 7.45 -12.89 -19.05
C LEU A 313 6.16 -12.06 -19.11
N VAL A 314 5.94 -11.19 -18.13
CA VAL A 314 4.72 -10.38 -18.01
C VAL A 314 4.62 -9.36 -19.14
N ASP A 315 5.67 -8.58 -19.37
CA ASP A 315 5.67 -7.57 -20.42
C ASP A 315 5.83 -8.20 -21.80
N TYR A 316 6.56 -9.32 -21.90
CA TYR A 316 6.60 -10.12 -23.12
C TYR A 316 5.20 -10.58 -23.52
N ALA A 317 4.39 -11.07 -22.58
CA ALA A 317 3.00 -11.43 -22.84
C ALA A 317 2.15 -10.21 -23.24
N ALA A 318 2.39 -9.05 -22.63
CA ALA A 318 1.72 -7.80 -23.01
C ALA A 318 2.05 -7.42 -24.45
N PHE A 319 3.32 -7.49 -24.85
CA PHE A 319 3.78 -7.18 -26.20
C PHE A 319 3.33 -8.20 -27.25
N ARG A 320 3.29 -9.49 -26.93
CA ARG A 320 2.83 -10.54 -27.86
C ARG A 320 1.34 -10.44 -28.22
N THR A 321 0.55 -9.77 -27.38
CA THR A 321 -0.91 -9.69 -27.52
C THR A 321 -1.40 -8.33 -28.00
N GLY A 322 -0.51 -7.40 -28.36
CA GLY A 322 -0.90 -6.08 -28.85
C GLY A 322 0.28 -5.16 -29.20
N PRO A 323 0.08 -3.83 -29.22
CA PRO A 323 1.14 -2.88 -29.56
C PRO A 323 2.34 -2.96 -28.61
N VAL A 324 3.56 -2.93 -29.17
CA VAL A 324 4.82 -2.89 -28.42
C VAL A 324 5.10 -1.44 -27.97
N THR A 325 4.52 -1.05 -26.85
CA THR A 325 4.57 0.32 -26.31
C THR A 325 4.68 0.31 -24.78
N LEU A 326 5.40 1.27 -24.20
CA LEU A 326 5.51 1.46 -22.75
C LEU A 326 4.14 1.52 -22.08
N GLY A 327 3.24 2.36 -22.60
CA GLY A 327 1.92 2.57 -22.02
C GLY A 327 1.12 1.28 -21.83
N ARG A 328 1.15 0.39 -22.83
CA ARG A 328 0.46 -0.91 -22.74
C ARG A 328 1.08 -1.80 -21.67
N ALA A 329 2.40 -1.98 -21.70
CA ALA A 329 3.06 -2.92 -20.81
C ALA A 329 2.97 -2.47 -19.35
N LEU A 330 3.22 -1.18 -19.08
CA LEU A 330 3.06 -0.59 -17.75
C LEU A 330 1.62 -0.67 -17.24
N LYS A 331 0.60 -0.43 -18.09
CA LYS A 331 -0.81 -0.64 -17.71
C LYS A 331 -1.08 -2.10 -17.37
N PHE A 332 -0.66 -3.03 -18.23
CA PHE A 332 -0.86 -4.48 -18.02
C PHE A 332 -0.22 -4.96 -16.72
N ARG A 333 1.04 -4.58 -16.49
CA ARG A 333 1.78 -4.83 -15.26
C ARG A 333 1.11 -4.20 -14.05
N GLY A 334 0.61 -2.97 -14.16
CA GLY A 334 -0.12 -2.27 -13.10
C GLY A 334 -1.40 -3.01 -12.69
N VAL A 335 -2.17 -3.52 -13.66
CA VAL A 335 -3.36 -4.33 -13.40
C VAL A 335 -3.01 -5.59 -12.61
N ILE A 336 -2.01 -6.36 -13.07
CA ILE A 336 -1.60 -7.59 -12.38
C ILE A 336 -1.04 -7.28 -10.99
N SER A 337 -0.13 -6.31 -10.89
CA SER A 337 0.51 -5.93 -9.63
C SER A 337 -0.51 -5.48 -8.60
N GLY A 338 -1.56 -4.75 -9.01
CA GLY A 338 -2.61 -4.31 -8.09
C GLY A 338 -3.42 -5.46 -7.48
N THR A 339 -3.42 -6.66 -8.05
CA THR A 339 -4.06 -7.85 -7.45
C THR A 339 -3.39 -8.29 -6.14
N ILE A 340 -2.20 -7.76 -5.82
CA ILE A 340 -1.53 -7.99 -4.53
C ILE A 340 -2.42 -7.63 -3.35
N ILE A 341 -3.33 -6.67 -3.48
CA ILE A 341 -4.26 -6.31 -2.40
C ILE A 341 -5.27 -7.41 -2.10
N ILE A 342 -5.65 -8.19 -3.12
CA ILE A 342 -6.49 -9.39 -2.95
C ILE A 342 -5.71 -10.47 -2.20
N ALA A 343 -4.42 -10.62 -2.48
CA ALA A 343 -3.54 -11.53 -1.74
C ALA A 343 -3.39 -11.10 -0.27
N HIS A 344 -3.25 -9.80 0.02
CA HIS A 344 -3.23 -9.26 1.39
C HIS A 344 -4.52 -9.55 2.15
N TYR A 345 -5.67 -9.29 1.51
CA TYR A 345 -6.99 -9.64 2.05
C TYR A 345 -7.06 -11.13 2.37
N ALA A 346 -6.67 -11.98 1.42
CA ALA A 346 -6.71 -13.42 1.55
C ALA A 346 -5.79 -13.92 2.67
N LEU A 347 -4.59 -13.34 2.83
CA LEU A 347 -3.63 -13.68 3.87
C LEU A 347 -4.22 -13.51 5.27
N VAL A 348 -4.82 -12.35 5.54
CA VAL A 348 -5.38 -12.05 6.85
C VAL A 348 -6.68 -12.82 7.09
N ALA A 349 -7.54 -12.95 6.07
CA ALA A 349 -8.72 -13.79 6.15
C ALA A 349 -8.35 -15.26 6.38
N ALA A 350 -7.25 -15.74 5.79
CA ALA A 350 -6.72 -17.08 5.96
C ALA A 350 -6.12 -17.31 7.34
N ALA A 351 -5.45 -16.33 7.94
CA ALA A 351 -4.86 -16.44 9.28
C ALA A 351 -5.91 -16.29 10.41
N THR A 352 -6.87 -15.37 10.25
CA THR A 352 -7.88 -15.06 11.28
C THR A 352 -9.16 -15.88 11.14
N GLY A 353 -9.49 -16.33 9.93
CA GLY A 353 -10.79 -16.89 9.59
C GLY A 353 -11.91 -15.83 9.50
N SER A 354 -11.61 -14.54 9.52
CA SER A 354 -12.58 -13.44 9.42
C SER A 354 -12.32 -12.62 8.15
N PRO A 355 -13.23 -12.64 7.16
CA PRO A 355 -13.08 -11.80 5.96
C PRO A 355 -13.10 -10.30 6.29
N GLU A 356 -13.83 -9.90 7.33
CA GLU A 356 -13.91 -8.50 7.76
C GLU A 356 -12.58 -7.95 8.28
N VAL A 357 -11.79 -8.78 8.97
CA VAL A 357 -10.44 -8.40 9.41
C VAL A 357 -9.49 -8.35 8.22
N GLY A 358 -9.69 -9.21 7.22
CA GLY A 358 -8.99 -9.11 5.94
C GLY A 358 -9.24 -7.77 5.25
N LEU A 359 -10.50 -7.36 5.18
CA LEU A 359 -10.90 -6.06 4.62
C LEU A 359 -10.26 -4.90 5.41
N ALA A 360 -10.38 -4.88 6.73
CA ALA A 360 -9.76 -3.85 7.57
C ALA A 360 -8.24 -3.77 7.35
N SER A 361 -7.58 -4.92 7.22
CA SER A 361 -6.14 -4.97 6.95
C SER A 361 -5.77 -4.42 5.58
N THR A 362 -6.60 -4.59 4.55
CA THR A 362 -6.32 -4.00 3.23
C THR A 362 -6.42 -2.49 3.24
N PHE A 363 -7.41 -1.92 3.93
CA PHE A 363 -7.48 -0.47 4.11
C PHE A 363 -6.30 0.06 4.92
N LEU A 364 -5.90 -0.65 5.99
CA LEU A 364 -4.70 -0.30 6.75
C LEU A 364 -3.43 -0.36 5.87
N ALA A 365 -3.31 -1.35 5.00
CA ALA A 365 -2.19 -1.45 4.05
C ALA A 365 -2.13 -0.25 3.09
N MET A 366 -3.29 0.24 2.62
CA MET A 366 -3.35 1.42 1.76
C MET A 366 -2.94 2.68 2.50
N LEU A 367 -3.42 2.86 3.73
CA LEU A 367 -3.02 3.97 4.60
C LEU A 367 -1.51 3.97 4.87
N LEU A 368 -0.91 2.80 5.07
CA LEU A 368 0.54 2.64 5.25
C LEU A 368 1.34 2.73 3.94
N GLY A 369 0.69 2.85 2.77
CA GLY A 369 1.37 2.87 1.47
C GLY A 369 1.94 1.51 1.04
N THR A 370 1.47 0.39 1.61
CA THR A 370 1.99 -0.97 1.37
C THR A 370 1.04 -1.86 0.55
N ALA A 371 -0.08 -1.29 0.09
CA ALA A 371 -1.12 -2.00 -0.63
C ALA A 371 -0.84 -2.26 -2.12
N GLY A 372 0.16 -1.60 -2.72
CA GLY A 372 0.50 -1.72 -4.13
C GLY A 372 2.02 -1.81 -4.35
N GLY A 373 2.45 -1.97 -5.59
CA GLY A 373 3.80 -1.56 -5.99
C GLY A 373 4.76 -2.61 -6.56
N SER A 374 4.44 -3.90 -6.58
CA SER A 374 5.29 -4.84 -7.34
C SER A 374 4.65 -6.21 -7.55
N ILE A 375 4.76 -6.75 -8.78
CA ILE A 375 4.42 -8.14 -9.05
C ILE A 375 5.41 -9.13 -8.39
N ARG A 376 6.62 -8.69 -7.99
CA ARG A 376 7.60 -9.48 -7.21
C ARG A 376 7.00 -10.12 -5.96
N LEU A 377 6.18 -9.37 -5.24
CA LEU A 377 5.63 -9.77 -3.94
C LEU A 377 4.32 -10.55 -4.05
N LEU A 378 3.58 -10.39 -5.15
CA LEU A 378 2.26 -10.97 -5.31
C LEU A 378 2.23 -12.49 -5.08
N PRO A 379 3.10 -13.30 -5.73
CA PRO A 379 3.14 -14.74 -5.48
C PRO A 379 3.50 -15.09 -4.03
N ALA A 380 4.38 -14.31 -3.40
CA ALA A 380 4.84 -14.58 -2.03
C ALA A 380 3.73 -14.37 -1.01
N ILE A 381 2.99 -13.26 -1.11
CA ILE A 381 1.85 -12.97 -0.23
C ILE A 381 0.71 -13.96 -0.47
N ALA A 382 0.42 -14.32 -1.72
CA ALA A 382 -0.59 -15.32 -2.06
C ALA A 382 -0.22 -16.71 -1.50
N THR A 383 1.03 -17.11 -1.63
CA THR A 383 1.54 -18.38 -1.09
C THR A 383 1.52 -18.38 0.43
N LEU A 384 1.86 -17.27 1.07
CA LEU A 384 1.77 -17.13 2.51
C LEU A 384 0.32 -17.26 3.00
N ALA A 385 -0.67 -16.80 2.22
CA ALA A 385 -2.09 -17.01 2.52
C ALA A 385 -2.47 -18.50 2.49
N LEU A 386 -1.95 -19.27 1.52
CA LEU A 386 -2.14 -20.72 1.45
C LEU A 386 -1.48 -21.43 2.64
N ILE A 387 -0.25 -21.06 3.00
CA ILE A 387 0.44 -21.58 4.19
C ILE A 387 -0.35 -21.28 5.46
N ALA A 388 -0.76 -20.03 5.66
CA ALA A 388 -1.56 -19.62 6.81
C ALA A 388 -2.89 -20.38 6.88
N TYR A 389 -3.56 -20.59 5.74
CA TYR A 389 -4.79 -21.37 5.65
C TYR A 389 -4.55 -22.84 6.02
N ALA A 390 -3.53 -23.47 5.46
CA ALA A 390 -3.14 -24.87 5.72
C ALA A 390 -2.89 -25.08 7.21
N VAL A 391 -2.04 -24.23 7.82
CA VAL A 391 -1.67 -24.30 9.23
C VAL A 391 -2.90 -24.07 10.13
N ARG A 392 -3.72 -23.06 9.83
CA ARG A 392 -4.92 -22.77 10.62
C ARG A 392 -5.97 -23.89 10.55
N ARG A 393 -6.19 -24.45 9.36
CA ARG A 393 -7.16 -25.53 9.14
C ARG A 393 -6.62 -26.91 9.53
N ARG A 394 -5.31 -27.04 9.77
CA ARG A 394 -4.62 -28.32 9.97
C ARG A 394 -4.83 -29.28 8.80
N ASP A 395 -4.90 -28.73 7.59
CA ASP A 395 -5.07 -29.50 6.36
C ASP A 395 -3.80 -29.41 5.50
N PRO A 396 -2.97 -30.48 5.47
CA PRO A 396 -1.71 -30.47 4.76
C PRO A 396 -1.87 -30.45 3.23
N ARG A 397 -3.06 -30.73 2.67
CA ARG A 397 -3.29 -30.69 1.22
C ARG A 397 -3.02 -29.31 0.63
N TRP A 398 -3.34 -28.26 1.39
CA TRP A 398 -3.06 -26.87 0.99
C TRP A 398 -1.57 -26.54 0.93
N LEU A 399 -0.71 -27.35 1.56
CA LEU A 399 0.73 -27.21 1.39
C LEU A 399 1.21 -27.66 0.01
N ALA A 400 0.46 -28.51 -0.71
CA ALA A 400 0.74 -28.77 -2.11
C ALA A 400 0.53 -27.52 -2.97
N ALA A 401 -0.59 -26.82 -2.79
CA ALA A 401 -0.82 -25.54 -3.46
C ALA A 401 0.23 -24.49 -3.05
N ALA A 402 0.66 -24.47 -1.79
CA ALA A 402 1.75 -23.60 -1.36
C ALA A 402 3.10 -24.00 -1.98
N GLY A 403 3.38 -25.28 -2.17
CA GLY A 403 4.56 -25.77 -2.89
C GLY A 403 4.60 -25.30 -4.34
N VAL A 404 3.46 -25.37 -5.05
CA VAL A 404 3.31 -24.74 -6.38
C VAL A 404 3.59 -23.24 -6.31
N GLY A 405 3.00 -22.57 -5.31
CA GLY A 405 3.21 -21.14 -5.07
C GLY A 405 4.67 -20.77 -4.88
N VAL A 406 5.46 -21.55 -4.14
CA VAL A 406 6.91 -21.32 -3.96
C VAL A 406 7.66 -21.38 -5.30
N VAL A 407 7.34 -22.31 -6.18
CA VAL A 407 7.98 -22.37 -7.52
C VAL A 407 7.63 -21.11 -8.31
N ILE A 408 6.38 -20.66 -8.29
CA ILE A 408 5.97 -19.40 -8.93
C ILE A 408 6.71 -18.22 -8.31
N CYS A 409 6.88 -18.18 -6.98
CA CYS A 409 7.67 -17.17 -6.30
C CYS A 409 9.12 -17.17 -6.81
N ILE A 410 9.80 -18.31 -6.86
CA ILE A 410 11.19 -18.41 -7.33
C ILE A 410 11.32 -17.91 -8.78
N LEU A 411 10.38 -18.28 -9.64
CA LEU A 411 10.36 -17.82 -11.04
C LEU A 411 10.07 -16.32 -11.16
N THR A 412 9.40 -15.72 -10.17
CA THR A 412 9.05 -14.29 -10.17
C THR A 412 10.11 -13.43 -9.50
N SER A 413 10.61 -13.85 -8.35
CA SER A 413 11.58 -13.11 -7.55
C SER A 413 12.35 -14.11 -6.67
N LEU A 414 13.64 -14.30 -6.96
CA LEU A 414 14.47 -15.34 -6.33
C LEU A 414 14.53 -15.21 -4.79
N ASP A 415 14.72 -13.98 -4.31
CA ASP A 415 14.72 -13.59 -2.89
C ASP A 415 13.41 -13.98 -2.18
N HIS A 416 12.27 -13.54 -2.71
CA HIS A 416 10.95 -13.84 -2.14
C HIS A 416 10.63 -15.32 -2.23
N GLY A 417 11.06 -16.00 -3.30
CA GLY A 417 11.00 -17.45 -3.44
C GLY A 417 11.73 -18.17 -2.32
N ALA A 418 12.97 -17.77 -2.01
CA ALA A 418 13.75 -18.34 -0.92
C ALA A 418 13.09 -18.10 0.44
N TYR A 419 12.65 -16.88 0.74
CA TYR A 419 11.96 -16.57 2.00
C TYR A 419 10.68 -17.39 2.17
N THR A 420 9.86 -17.50 1.12
CA THR A 420 8.62 -18.31 1.17
C THR A 420 8.91 -19.80 1.29
N LEU A 421 9.96 -20.32 0.64
CA LEU A 421 10.39 -21.72 0.78
C LEU A 421 10.77 -22.06 2.23
N ILE A 422 11.54 -21.20 2.89
CA ILE A 422 11.91 -21.36 4.29
C ILE A 422 10.65 -21.40 5.18
N VAL A 423 9.71 -20.48 4.96
CA VAL A 423 8.44 -20.45 5.71
C VAL A 423 7.61 -21.71 5.46
N LEU A 424 7.55 -22.20 4.22
CA LEU A 424 6.86 -23.45 3.88
C LEU A 424 7.49 -24.65 4.61
N ALA A 425 8.81 -24.76 4.61
CA ALA A 425 9.54 -25.82 5.30
C ALA A 425 9.26 -25.79 6.82
N ILE A 426 9.35 -24.61 7.44
CA ILE A 426 9.01 -24.43 8.85
C ILE A 426 7.55 -24.81 9.12
N ALA A 427 6.62 -24.35 8.26
CA ALA A 427 5.20 -24.68 8.38
C ALA A 427 4.98 -26.19 8.35
N ALA A 428 5.56 -26.90 7.38
CA ALA A 428 5.43 -28.35 7.23
C ALA A 428 5.99 -29.12 8.45
N ILE A 429 7.14 -28.72 8.98
CA ILE A 429 7.75 -29.34 10.18
C ILE A 429 6.84 -29.19 11.41
N ARG A 430 6.11 -28.07 11.50
CA ARG A 430 5.22 -27.76 12.63
C ARG A 430 3.89 -28.53 12.63
N PHE A 431 3.55 -29.28 11.58
CA PHE A 431 2.44 -30.25 11.61
C PHE A 431 2.81 -31.48 12.44
N ARG A 432 2.84 -31.38 13.78
CA ARG A 432 3.34 -32.45 14.68
C ARG A 432 2.76 -33.83 14.38
N ASP A 433 1.44 -33.93 14.28
CA ASP A 433 0.74 -35.23 14.15
C ASP A 433 0.72 -35.74 12.70
N ASN A 434 1.09 -34.89 11.72
CA ASN A 434 0.99 -35.18 10.28
C ASN A 434 2.23 -34.72 9.50
N ARG A 435 3.41 -34.69 10.14
CA ARG A 435 4.61 -34.05 9.58
C ARG A 435 5.02 -34.66 8.24
N LYS A 436 5.08 -36.01 8.19
CA LYS A 436 5.41 -36.73 6.96
C LYS A 436 4.47 -36.34 5.84
N ARG A 437 3.15 -36.37 6.10
CA ARG A 437 2.12 -35.99 5.12
C ARG A 437 2.23 -34.52 4.68
N ALA A 438 2.53 -33.61 5.60
CA ALA A 438 2.75 -32.20 5.30
C ALA A 438 3.97 -31.97 4.39
N LEU A 439 5.09 -32.62 4.68
CA LEU A 439 6.28 -32.61 3.84
C LEU A 439 5.99 -33.24 2.47
N THR A 440 5.33 -34.39 2.43
CA THR A 440 4.94 -35.07 1.19
C THR A 440 4.08 -34.18 0.30
N PHE A 441 3.02 -33.54 0.83
CA PHE A 441 2.20 -32.64 0.01
C PHE A 441 2.98 -31.43 -0.47
N SER A 442 3.82 -30.83 0.38
CA SER A 442 4.69 -29.71 -0.02
C SER A 442 5.62 -30.12 -1.17
N ALA A 443 6.24 -31.30 -1.06
CA ALA A 443 7.14 -31.85 -2.06
C ALA A 443 6.43 -32.25 -3.36
N ILE A 444 5.22 -32.83 -3.28
CA ILE A 444 4.41 -33.15 -4.47
C ILE A 444 4.05 -31.86 -5.22
N GLY A 445 3.56 -30.85 -4.51
CA GLY A 445 3.19 -29.57 -5.12
C GLY A 445 4.38 -28.84 -5.74
N GLY A 446 5.46 -28.69 -4.98
CA GLY A 446 6.69 -28.05 -5.47
C GLY A 446 7.35 -28.84 -6.59
N GLY A 447 7.47 -30.16 -6.44
CA GLY A 447 8.06 -31.04 -7.45
C GLY A 447 7.26 -31.04 -8.75
N ALA A 448 5.92 -31.17 -8.70
CA ALA A 448 5.09 -31.14 -9.89
C ALA A 448 5.20 -29.80 -10.64
N ALA A 449 5.15 -28.67 -9.93
CA ALA A 449 5.31 -27.36 -10.55
C ALA A 449 6.72 -27.14 -11.11
N ALA A 450 7.75 -27.56 -10.38
CA ALA A 450 9.14 -27.47 -10.85
C ALA A 450 9.35 -28.31 -12.10
N ILE A 451 8.86 -29.56 -12.15
CA ILE A 451 8.96 -30.42 -13.34
C ILE A 451 8.30 -29.75 -14.55
N VAL A 452 7.10 -29.20 -14.39
CA VAL A 452 6.40 -28.50 -15.49
C VAL A 452 7.18 -27.26 -15.93
N ALA A 453 7.67 -26.44 -15.00
CA ALA A 453 8.45 -25.25 -15.32
C ALA A 453 9.77 -25.61 -16.03
N PHE A 454 10.50 -26.61 -15.52
CA PHE A 454 11.74 -27.08 -16.13
C PHE A 454 11.52 -27.73 -17.49
N ALA A 455 10.44 -28.50 -17.67
CA ALA A 455 10.08 -29.04 -18.97
C ALA A 455 9.78 -27.93 -19.98
N ALA A 456 9.03 -26.90 -19.58
CA ALA A 456 8.78 -25.73 -20.43
C ALA A 456 10.08 -24.98 -20.79
N MET A 457 10.97 -24.77 -19.81
CA MET A 457 12.28 -24.16 -20.03
C MET A 457 13.19 -25.03 -20.91
N ALA A 458 13.11 -26.36 -20.81
CA ALA A 458 13.88 -27.29 -21.64
C ALA A 458 13.38 -27.27 -23.09
N ILE A 459 12.06 -27.26 -23.30
CA ILE A 459 11.43 -27.09 -24.62
C ILE A 459 11.85 -25.76 -25.26
N TYR A 460 11.91 -24.68 -24.46
CA TYR A 460 12.39 -23.37 -24.92
C TYR A 460 13.93 -23.31 -25.08
N GLY A 461 14.64 -24.31 -24.57
CA GLY A 461 16.11 -24.42 -24.64
C GLY A 461 16.83 -23.41 -23.77
N ILE A 462 16.33 -23.14 -22.55
CA ILE A 462 16.93 -22.25 -21.55
C ILE A 462 17.12 -22.91 -20.18
N ALA A 463 16.74 -24.17 -19.99
CA ALA A 463 16.77 -24.81 -18.67
C ALA A 463 18.16 -24.82 -18.02
N VAL A 464 19.21 -25.12 -18.80
CA VAL A 464 20.60 -25.13 -18.31
C VAL A 464 21.08 -23.71 -18.03
N ASP A 465 20.79 -22.77 -18.93
CA ASP A 465 21.15 -21.36 -18.75
C ASP A 465 20.47 -20.76 -17.52
N PHE A 466 19.19 -21.05 -17.29
CA PHE A 466 18.45 -20.63 -16.11
C PHE A 466 19.15 -21.06 -14.82
N VAL A 467 19.50 -22.35 -14.71
CA VAL A 467 20.17 -22.89 -13.50
C VAL A 467 21.56 -22.27 -13.33
N ARG A 468 22.37 -22.24 -14.40
CA ARG A 468 23.71 -21.64 -14.38
C ARG A 468 23.62 -20.19 -13.93
N VAL A 469 22.87 -19.37 -14.65
CA VAL A 469 22.81 -17.92 -14.41
C VAL A 469 22.24 -17.59 -13.05
N THR A 470 21.17 -18.27 -12.65
CA THR A 470 20.56 -18.05 -11.33
C THR A 470 21.52 -18.39 -10.18
N LEU A 471 22.19 -19.54 -10.24
CA LEU A 471 22.96 -20.05 -9.11
C LEU A 471 24.41 -19.54 -9.06
N THR A 472 25.01 -19.22 -10.20
CA THR A 472 26.44 -18.84 -10.25
C THR A 472 26.67 -17.37 -10.59
N GLU A 473 25.69 -16.70 -11.19
CA GLU A 473 25.82 -15.31 -11.61
C GLU A 473 24.98 -14.40 -10.72
N ILE A 474 23.66 -14.58 -10.72
CA ILE A 474 22.77 -13.70 -9.96
C ILE A 474 23.01 -13.83 -8.45
N ALA A 475 23.18 -15.06 -7.94
CA ALA A 475 23.44 -15.30 -6.53
C ALA A 475 24.73 -14.63 -6.01
N THR A 476 25.69 -14.31 -6.89
CA THR A 476 26.95 -13.64 -6.51
C THR A 476 26.85 -12.12 -6.57
N LEU A 477 25.74 -11.55 -7.05
CA LEU A 477 25.50 -10.10 -7.12
C LEU A 477 25.03 -9.48 -5.80
N GLY A 478 24.92 -10.24 -4.70
CA GLY A 478 24.52 -9.72 -3.39
C GLY A 478 25.34 -8.49 -2.94
N PRO A 479 26.69 -8.57 -2.90
CA PRO A 479 27.55 -7.46 -2.46
C PRO A 479 27.44 -6.16 -3.27
N VAL A 480 27.03 -6.23 -4.54
CA VAL A 480 26.99 -5.08 -5.48
C VAL A 480 26.04 -3.97 -5.01
N TYR A 481 25.00 -4.34 -4.28
CA TYR A 481 23.94 -3.46 -3.80
C TYR A 481 23.94 -3.34 -2.27
N VAL A 482 25.03 -3.78 -1.61
CA VAL A 482 25.15 -3.61 -0.16
C VAL A 482 25.39 -2.14 0.12
N LEU A 483 24.44 -1.51 0.81
CA LEU A 483 24.55 -0.13 1.24
C LEU A 483 25.31 -0.03 2.58
N ASP A 484 25.54 1.19 3.05
CA ASP A 484 26.23 1.45 4.31
C ASP A 484 25.50 0.80 5.51
N VAL A 485 26.23 0.63 6.63
CA VAL A 485 25.66 0.12 7.88
C VAL A 485 24.51 1.02 8.31
N TYR A 486 23.51 0.39 8.94
CA TYR A 486 22.38 1.09 9.54
C TYR A 486 22.81 2.38 10.25
N ASP A 487 22.36 3.52 9.73
CA ASP A 487 22.51 4.83 10.37
C ASP A 487 21.15 5.32 10.88
N ALA A 488 21.15 5.93 12.06
CA ALA A 488 19.94 6.47 12.65
C ALA A 488 19.44 7.66 11.80
N PRO A 489 18.12 7.77 11.56
CA PRO A 489 17.54 8.89 10.82
C PRO A 489 17.82 10.19 11.58
N GLN A 490 17.95 11.29 10.84
CA GLN A 490 18.22 12.61 11.41
C GLN A 490 17.22 13.00 12.51
N ALA A 491 15.94 12.65 12.35
CA ALA A 491 14.91 12.90 13.36
C ALA A 491 15.18 12.20 14.70
N ILE A 492 15.89 11.07 14.71
CA ILE A 492 16.32 10.40 15.95
C ILE A 492 17.61 11.03 16.48
N LYS A 493 18.53 11.40 15.58
CA LYS A 493 19.80 12.07 15.95
C LYS A 493 19.59 13.45 16.59
N ALA A 494 18.49 14.13 16.25
CA ALA A 494 18.18 15.47 16.73
C ALA A 494 17.41 15.51 18.07
N ILE A 495 17.11 14.36 18.69
CA ILE A 495 16.30 14.28 19.92
C ILE A 495 17.15 14.67 21.14
N ASN A 496 16.70 15.68 21.87
CA ASN A 496 17.34 16.13 23.11
C ASN A 496 16.52 15.79 24.37
N ASN A 497 15.23 15.48 24.25
CA ASN A 497 14.35 15.17 25.40
C ASN A 497 13.26 14.12 25.09
N ILE A 498 12.66 13.54 26.15
CA ILE A 498 11.65 12.47 26.04
C ILE A 498 10.39 12.88 25.25
N PRO A 499 9.83 14.10 25.40
CA PRO A 499 8.70 14.53 24.57
C PRO A 499 9.02 14.55 23.07
N GLU A 500 10.23 14.97 22.68
CA GLU A 500 10.69 14.91 21.28
C GLU A 500 10.79 13.47 20.76
N VAL A 501 11.05 12.48 21.63
CA VAL A 501 10.99 11.05 21.25
C VAL A 501 9.59 10.69 20.76
N LEU A 502 8.53 11.14 21.43
CA LEU A 502 7.16 10.87 21.00
C LEU A 502 6.81 11.56 19.67
N GLY A 503 7.37 12.75 19.43
CA GLY A 503 7.26 13.44 18.14
C GLY A 503 7.99 12.70 17.03
N ALA A 504 9.25 12.35 17.25
CA ALA A 504 10.07 11.58 16.32
C ALA A 504 9.50 10.19 16.03
N LEU A 505 8.87 9.54 17.02
CA LEU A 505 8.16 8.27 16.87
C LEU A 505 7.02 8.33 15.83
N LEU A 506 6.46 9.51 15.61
CA LEU A 506 5.37 9.76 14.66
C LEU A 506 5.86 10.45 13.38
N ASP A 507 7.16 10.76 13.28
CA ASP A 507 7.78 11.34 12.10
C ASP A 507 8.01 10.28 11.01
N LYS A 508 7.69 10.60 9.76
CA LYS A 508 7.78 9.66 8.64
C LYS A 508 9.22 9.26 8.33
N SER A 509 10.21 10.12 8.60
CA SER A 509 11.63 9.81 8.42
C SER A 509 12.17 8.81 9.45
N ALA A 510 11.60 8.80 10.66
CA ALA A 510 11.96 7.85 11.72
C ALA A 510 11.08 6.59 11.74
N PHE A 511 9.96 6.63 11.03
CA PHE A 511 8.95 5.56 10.98
C PHE A 511 9.56 4.18 10.72
N LEU A 512 10.44 4.03 9.74
CA LEU A 512 11.00 2.72 9.36
C LEU A 512 11.83 2.07 10.46
N TYR A 513 12.49 2.90 11.25
CA TYR A 513 13.42 2.50 12.29
C TYR A 513 12.73 2.04 13.57
N ILE A 514 11.57 2.64 13.86
CA ILE A 514 10.87 2.38 15.12
C ILE A 514 9.63 1.48 14.92
N PHE A 515 9.02 1.55 13.74
CA PHE A 515 7.82 0.79 13.45
C PHE A 515 8.06 -0.71 13.44
N TRP A 516 9.19 -1.18 12.90
CA TRP A 516 9.52 -2.60 12.89
C TRP A 516 9.68 -3.19 14.31
N PRO A 517 10.49 -2.61 15.23
CA PRO A 517 10.56 -3.06 16.61
C PRO A 517 9.21 -3.03 17.33
N VAL A 518 8.43 -1.94 17.19
CA VAL A 518 7.10 -1.81 17.81
C VAL A 518 6.16 -2.91 17.29
N MET A 519 6.16 -3.16 15.99
CA MET A 519 5.40 -4.23 15.38
C MET A 519 5.84 -5.60 15.93
N MET A 520 7.14 -5.86 16.05
CA MET A 520 7.64 -7.11 16.63
C MET A 520 7.24 -7.27 18.10
N LEU A 521 7.26 -6.20 18.90
CA LEU A 521 6.75 -6.23 20.27
C LEU A 521 5.24 -6.58 20.32
N LEU A 522 4.44 -6.02 19.41
CA LEU A 522 3.01 -6.37 19.29
C LEU A 522 2.82 -7.83 18.89
N VAL A 523 3.62 -8.33 17.95
CA VAL A 523 3.62 -9.74 17.52
C VAL A 523 3.98 -10.65 18.70
N VAL A 524 5.05 -10.33 19.44
CA VAL A 524 5.48 -11.07 20.62
C VAL A 524 4.38 -11.06 21.68
N ALA A 525 3.79 -9.92 22.02
CA ALA A 525 2.70 -9.82 22.98
C ALA A 525 1.47 -10.66 22.56
N ALA A 526 1.09 -10.61 21.29
CA ALA A 526 0.00 -11.41 20.74
C ALA A 526 0.32 -12.92 20.70
N LEU A 527 1.58 -13.30 20.53
CA LEU A 527 2.02 -14.69 20.60
C LEU A 527 2.08 -15.19 22.05
N THR A 528 2.59 -14.40 23.00
CA THR A 528 2.85 -14.83 24.39
C THR A 528 1.65 -14.70 25.32
N SER A 529 0.58 -14.01 24.92
CA SER A 529 -0.64 -13.89 25.72
C SER A 529 -1.13 -15.27 26.22
N LYS A 530 -1.07 -15.51 27.54
CA LYS A 530 -1.40 -16.79 28.18
C LYS A 530 -2.83 -17.21 27.83
N ALA A 531 -2.98 -18.35 27.15
CA ALA A 531 -4.26 -19.01 26.98
C ALA A 531 -4.05 -20.53 26.95
N PRO A 532 -4.86 -21.34 27.67
CA PRO A 532 -4.90 -22.78 27.41
C PRO A 532 -5.33 -22.97 25.96
N LEU A 533 -4.42 -23.47 25.14
CA LEU A 533 -4.60 -23.53 23.70
C LEU A 533 -5.37 -24.79 23.34
N THR A 534 -6.70 -24.66 23.22
CA THR A 534 -7.49 -25.59 22.40
C THR A 534 -6.78 -25.79 21.05
N PRO A 535 -6.86 -26.97 20.41
CA PRO A 535 -6.20 -27.23 19.13
C PRO A 535 -6.46 -26.15 18.08
N ARG A 536 -7.70 -25.65 18.00
CA ARG A 536 -8.10 -24.55 17.11
C ARG A 536 -7.33 -23.26 17.39
N ARG A 537 -7.27 -22.80 18.65
CA ARG A 537 -6.52 -21.58 19.03
C ARG A 537 -5.02 -21.71 18.79
N ARG A 538 -4.45 -22.92 18.99
CA ARG A 538 -3.05 -23.21 18.64
C ARG A 538 -2.82 -23.03 17.14
N ALA A 539 -3.71 -23.55 16.30
CA ALA A 539 -3.61 -23.44 14.85
C ALA A 539 -3.64 -21.98 14.35
N HIS A 540 -4.53 -21.14 14.91
CA HIS A 540 -4.54 -19.70 14.61
C HIS A 540 -3.24 -18.99 15.03
N ARG A 541 -2.69 -19.34 16.20
CA ARG A 541 -1.41 -18.78 16.68
C ARG A 541 -0.25 -19.17 15.76
N GLU A 542 -0.21 -20.41 15.30
CA GLU A 542 0.83 -20.87 14.38
C GLU A 542 0.72 -20.23 13.00
N ALA A 543 -0.50 -20.04 12.47
CA ALA A 543 -0.69 -19.32 11.20
C ALA A 543 -0.15 -17.88 11.29
N PHE A 544 -0.43 -17.18 12.40
CA PHE A 544 0.13 -15.86 12.66
C PHE A 544 1.67 -15.88 12.79
N LEU A 545 2.22 -16.91 13.44
CA LEU A 545 3.67 -17.09 13.54
C LEU A 545 4.33 -17.24 12.17
N MET A 546 3.71 -17.93 11.20
CA MET A 546 4.29 -18.07 9.86
C MET A 546 4.43 -16.72 9.14
N ILE A 547 3.46 -15.82 9.33
CA ILE A 547 3.51 -14.45 8.78
C ILE A 547 4.60 -13.65 9.48
N ALA A 548 4.74 -13.80 10.80
CA ALA A 548 5.80 -13.12 11.55
C ALA A 548 7.20 -13.58 11.13
N ILE A 549 7.40 -14.90 10.92
CA ILE A 549 8.66 -15.44 10.42
C ILE A 549 8.97 -14.90 9.03
N TYR A 550 7.98 -14.87 8.13
CA TYR A 550 8.18 -14.25 6.81
C TYR A 550 8.61 -12.78 6.95
N GLY A 551 7.93 -12.01 7.80
CA GLY A 551 8.30 -10.62 8.10
C GLY A 551 9.75 -10.50 8.56
N VAL A 552 10.22 -11.38 9.46
CA VAL A 552 11.61 -11.36 9.95
C VAL A 552 12.59 -11.69 8.83
N LEU A 553 12.31 -12.70 8.00
CA LEU A 553 13.16 -13.06 6.87
C LEU A 553 13.26 -11.90 5.86
N THR A 554 12.14 -11.26 5.54
CA THR A 554 12.14 -10.08 4.66
C THR A 554 12.81 -8.86 5.30
N ALA A 555 12.82 -8.76 6.64
CA ALA A 555 13.54 -7.68 7.32
C ALA A 555 15.06 -7.83 7.22
N ILE A 556 15.58 -9.05 7.01
CA ILE A 556 17.01 -9.25 6.75
C ILE A 556 17.45 -8.54 5.46
N SER A 557 16.57 -8.44 4.46
CA SER A 557 16.87 -7.69 3.21
C SER A 557 17.18 -6.21 3.44
N TYR A 558 16.72 -5.64 4.57
CA TYR A 558 17.08 -4.28 4.96
C TYR A 558 18.57 -4.18 5.29
N ALA A 559 19.15 -5.19 5.93
CA ALA A 559 20.58 -5.19 6.28
C ALA A 559 21.50 -5.29 5.05
N GLU A 560 20.97 -5.73 3.91
CA GLU A 560 21.70 -5.77 2.64
C GLU A 560 21.46 -4.48 1.84
N ARG A 561 20.21 -4.16 1.49
CA ARG A 561 19.88 -3.13 0.48
C ARG A 561 19.03 -1.96 0.99
N HIS A 562 18.83 -1.86 2.30
CA HIS A 562 17.81 -0.99 2.91
C HIS A 562 16.39 -1.20 2.33
N HIS A 563 16.13 -2.36 1.70
CA HIS A 563 14.83 -2.70 1.16
C HIS A 563 13.85 -2.99 2.30
N LEU A 564 12.65 -2.42 2.20
CA LEU A 564 11.63 -2.49 3.23
C LEU A 564 10.60 -3.58 2.94
N LEU A 565 11.05 -4.75 2.49
CA LEU A 565 10.17 -5.84 2.04
C LEU A 565 9.20 -6.32 3.15
N TRP A 566 9.56 -6.15 4.42
CA TRP A 566 8.71 -6.49 5.55
C TRP A 566 7.45 -5.61 5.67
N LEU A 567 7.43 -4.41 5.08
CA LEU A 567 6.29 -3.49 5.14
C LEU A 567 5.02 -4.10 4.55
N PHE A 568 5.16 -4.98 3.56
CA PHE A 568 4.04 -5.68 2.93
C PHE A 568 3.33 -6.65 3.88
N VAL A 569 3.98 -7.11 4.95
CA VAL A 569 3.29 -7.89 6.00
C VAL A 569 2.95 -7.08 7.25
N ALA A 570 3.27 -5.78 7.28
CA ALA A 570 3.04 -4.97 8.47
C ALA A 570 1.56 -4.79 8.81
N ALA A 571 0.74 -4.37 7.82
CA ALA A 571 -0.71 -4.25 8.01
C ALA A 571 -1.36 -5.59 8.42
N PRO A 572 -1.03 -6.73 7.78
CA PRO A 572 -1.44 -8.05 8.25
C PRO A 572 -1.07 -8.33 9.71
N LEU A 573 0.20 -8.11 10.10
CA LEU A 573 0.67 -8.41 11.44
C LEU A 573 -0.02 -7.56 12.51
N ILE A 574 -0.21 -6.27 12.25
CA ILE A 574 -0.90 -5.34 13.16
C ILE A 574 -2.37 -5.73 13.31
N SER A 575 -3.06 -5.93 12.19
CA SER A 575 -4.49 -6.25 12.18
C SER A 575 -4.78 -7.58 12.89
N ILE A 576 -3.96 -8.61 12.65
CA ILE A 576 -4.08 -9.90 13.34
C ILE A 576 -3.78 -9.75 14.83
N SER A 577 -2.75 -8.98 15.22
CA SER A 577 -2.39 -8.75 16.62
C SER A 577 -3.55 -8.09 17.38
N ILE A 578 -4.06 -6.97 16.87
CA ILE A 578 -5.20 -6.25 17.43
C ILE A 578 -6.42 -7.16 17.54
N TYR A 579 -6.75 -7.89 16.47
CA TYR A 579 -7.86 -8.85 16.48
C TYR A 579 -7.71 -9.90 17.58
N ARG A 580 -6.51 -10.45 17.77
CA ARG A 580 -6.27 -11.44 18.83
C ARG A 580 -6.34 -10.84 20.22
N LEU A 581 -5.91 -9.59 20.41
CA LEU A 581 -6.01 -8.89 21.69
C LEU A 581 -7.46 -8.64 22.09
N PHE A 582 -8.33 -8.26 21.15
CA PHE A 582 -9.79 -8.19 21.38
C PHE A 582 -10.39 -9.52 21.87
N HIS A 583 -9.82 -10.65 21.45
CA HIS A 583 -10.26 -11.99 21.82
C HIS A 583 -9.43 -12.61 22.96
N SER A 584 -8.52 -11.83 23.55
CA SER A 584 -7.67 -12.29 24.65
C SER A 584 -8.49 -12.54 25.91
N ARG A 585 -8.11 -13.58 26.67
CA ARG A 585 -8.66 -13.81 28.02
C ARG A 585 -8.07 -12.86 29.06
N ASN A 586 -6.89 -12.27 28.79
CA ASN A 586 -6.30 -11.28 29.66
C ASN A 586 -7.09 -9.96 29.55
N PRO A 587 -7.70 -9.46 30.64
CA PRO A 587 -8.51 -8.25 30.62
C PRO A 587 -7.70 -7.00 30.24
N ILE A 588 -6.43 -6.92 30.63
CA ILE A 588 -5.53 -5.81 30.29
C ILE A 588 -5.28 -5.79 28.77
N ALA A 589 -4.92 -6.95 28.21
CA ALA A 589 -4.71 -7.09 26.77
C ALA A 589 -5.96 -6.74 25.95
N ARG A 590 -7.14 -7.13 26.43
CA ARG A 590 -8.42 -6.79 25.81
C ARG A 590 -8.73 -5.30 25.91
N ALA A 591 -8.45 -4.68 27.06
CA ALA A 591 -8.64 -3.25 27.29
C ALA A 591 -7.67 -2.38 26.48
N ALA A 592 -6.48 -2.89 26.15
CA ALA A 592 -5.50 -2.19 25.32
C ALA A 592 -5.83 -2.21 23.82
N ALA A 593 -6.63 -3.17 23.33
CA ALA A 593 -6.89 -3.33 21.90
C ALA A 593 -7.49 -2.08 21.21
N PRO A 594 -8.48 -1.35 21.79
CA PRO A 594 -8.94 -0.08 21.22
C PRO A 594 -7.84 0.99 21.13
N ALA A 595 -6.98 1.10 22.15
CA ALA A 595 -5.88 2.06 22.14
C ALA A 595 -4.87 1.73 21.02
N LEU A 596 -4.63 0.44 20.76
CA LEU A 596 -3.78 0.00 19.65
C LEU A 596 -4.41 0.25 18.28
N VAL A 597 -5.74 0.24 18.14
CA VAL A 597 -6.42 0.68 16.91
C VAL A 597 -6.15 2.16 16.67
N ILE A 598 -6.29 3.00 17.70
CA ILE A 598 -6.00 4.43 17.59
C ILE A 598 -4.53 4.65 17.23
N LEU A 599 -3.60 3.97 17.90
CA LEU A 599 -2.18 4.05 17.59
C LEU A 599 -1.88 3.62 16.13
N ALA A 600 -2.46 2.51 15.67
CA ALA A 600 -2.29 2.06 14.30
C ALA A 600 -2.82 3.08 13.29
N LEU A 601 -3.95 3.75 13.58
CA LEU A 601 -4.48 4.82 12.74
C LEU A 601 -3.60 6.07 12.78
N MET A 602 -3.08 6.47 13.94
CA MET A 602 -2.15 7.60 14.04
C MET A 602 -0.90 7.37 13.19
N ILE A 603 -0.33 6.16 13.30
CA ILE A 603 0.84 5.75 12.53
C ILE A 603 0.53 5.69 11.02
N ALA A 604 -0.66 5.21 10.64
CA ALA A 604 -1.06 5.09 9.25
C ALA A 604 -1.51 6.41 8.60
N GLN A 605 -1.52 7.53 9.34
CA GLN A 605 -1.75 8.88 8.82
C GLN A 605 -2.96 9.01 7.86
N PRO A 606 -4.19 8.68 8.28
CA PRO A 606 -5.38 8.72 7.41
C PRO A 606 -5.62 10.10 6.79
N THR A 607 -5.22 11.19 7.45
CA THR A 607 -5.27 12.54 6.87
C THR A 607 -4.50 12.63 5.56
N ALA A 608 -3.26 12.12 5.54
CA ALA A 608 -2.41 12.16 4.35
C ALA A 608 -3.02 11.31 3.23
N HIS A 609 -3.55 10.13 3.56
CA HIS A 609 -4.23 9.28 2.58
C HIS A 609 -5.46 9.96 1.98
N ILE A 610 -6.32 10.58 2.79
CA ILE A 610 -7.54 11.28 2.33
C ILE A 610 -7.17 12.46 1.42
N ALA A 611 -6.15 13.23 1.81
CA ALA A 611 -5.64 14.35 1.02
C ALA A 611 -5.05 13.88 -0.32
N ILE A 612 -4.19 12.85 -0.31
CA ILE A 612 -3.61 12.27 -1.53
C ILE A 612 -4.70 11.71 -2.44
N ALA A 613 -5.65 10.94 -1.90
CA ALA A 613 -6.74 10.35 -2.66
C ALA A 613 -7.62 11.43 -3.31
N GLY A 614 -7.92 12.52 -2.60
CA GLY A 614 -8.69 13.63 -3.18
C GLY A 614 -7.90 14.46 -4.18
N ALA A 615 -6.61 14.75 -3.92
CA ALA A 615 -5.73 15.42 -4.88
C ALA A 615 -5.61 14.63 -6.18
N LEU A 616 -5.43 13.31 -6.09
CA LEU A 616 -5.43 12.40 -7.24
C LEU A 616 -6.78 12.41 -7.96
N ARG A 617 -7.89 12.49 -7.23
CA ARG A 617 -9.23 12.51 -7.82
C ARG A 617 -9.53 13.80 -8.56
N HIS A 618 -9.08 14.94 -8.04
CA HIS A 618 -9.23 16.25 -8.66
C HIS A 618 -8.17 16.54 -9.73
N ALA A 619 -7.19 15.64 -9.92
CA ALA A 619 -6.24 15.76 -11.01
C ALA A 619 -6.94 15.49 -12.35
N HIS A 620 -6.98 16.51 -13.20
CA HIS A 620 -7.51 16.43 -14.56
C HIS A 620 -6.36 16.28 -15.59
N GLY A 621 -5.37 15.45 -15.27
CA GLY A 621 -4.16 15.28 -16.08
C GLY A 621 -2.92 14.95 -15.25
N PRO A 622 -1.72 15.06 -15.84
CA PRO A 622 -0.45 14.92 -15.15
C PRO A 622 -0.39 15.79 -13.88
N LEU A 623 -0.02 15.20 -12.75
CA LEU A 623 0.17 15.94 -11.49
C LEU A 623 1.45 16.78 -11.49
N ASP A 624 2.42 16.36 -12.30
CA ASP A 624 3.72 17.00 -12.43
C ASP A 624 3.73 17.75 -13.77
N PRO A 625 3.96 19.07 -13.81
CA PRO A 625 4.00 19.81 -15.07
C PRO A 625 5.20 19.40 -15.95
N ASP A 626 6.25 18.80 -15.35
CA ASP A 626 7.48 18.43 -16.05
C ASP A 626 7.41 17.03 -16.68
N ILE A 627 6.24 16.38 -16.73
CA ILE A 627 6.08 15.10 -17.43
C ILE A 627 5.24 15.25 -18.70
N ARG A 628 5.62 14.51 -19.74
CA ARG A 628 4.95 14.55 -21.04
C ARG A 628 4.99 13.19 -21.72
N GLU A 629 4.03 12.94 -22.61
CA GLU A 629 4.14 11.81 -23.54
C GLU A 629 5.15 12.15 -24.64
N LEU A 630 6.03 11.20 -24.98
CA LEU A 630 7.02 11.36 -26.04
C LEU A 630 6.43 10.97 -27.40
N ALA A 631 6.83 11.70 -28.45
CA ALA A 631 6.46 11.42 -29.84
C ALA A 631 7.25 10.23 -30.45
N LEU A 632 7.53 9.19 -29.65
CA LEU A 632 8.19 7.97 -30.09
C LEU A 632 7.19 6.81 -30.17
N PRO A 633 7.19 5.99 -31.25
CA PRO A 633 6.23 4.90 -31.41
C PRO A 633 6.14 3.95 -30.20
N ARG A 634 7.29 3.64 -29.57
CA ARG A 634 7.40 2.75 -28.41
C ARG A 634 7.17 3.43 -27.06
N ALA A 635 7.24 4.77 -26.98
CA ALA A 635 6.93 5.51 -25.76
C ALA A 635 5.43 5.77 -25.55
N ARG A 636 4.61 5.56 -26.60
CA ARG A 636 3.18 5.88 -26.59
C ARG A 636 2.43 5.32 -25.38
N GLY A 637 1.51 6.15 -24.87
CA GLY A 637 0.61 5.85 -23.78
C GLY A 637 1.26 5.86 -22.38
N ALA A 638 2.46 6.42 -22.24
CA ALA A 638 3.16 6.60 -20.98
C ALA A 638 3.71 8.03 -20.85
N LEU A 639 3.83 8.53 -19.62
CA LEU A 639 4.36 9.85 -19.30
C LEU A 639 5.83 9.75 -18.89
N THR A 640 6.68 10.58 -19.46
CA THR A 640 8.14 10.61 -19.22
C THR A 640 8.55 11.97 -18.67
N LYS A 641 9.46 12.00 -17.71
CA LYS A 641 10.01 13.25 -17.16
C LYS A 641 10.74 14.04 -18.25
N SER A 642 10.71 15.36 -18.18
CA SER A 642 11.33 16.24 -19.18
C SER A 642 12.84 16.05 -19.26
N ALA A 643 13.52 15.74 -18.14
CA ALA A 643 14.94 15.40 -18.13
C ALA A 643 15.23 14.12 -18.92
N ASP A 644 14.49 13.03 -18.65
CA ASP A 644 14.62 11.76 -19.36
C ASP A 644 14.25 11.94 -20.84
N ALA A 645 13.20 12.71 -21.13
CA ALA A 645 12.78 13.05 -22.48
C ALA A 645 13.89 13.77 -23.26
N ALA A 646 14.55 14.74 -22.64
CA ALA A 646 15.68 15.44 -23.26
C ALA A 646 16.83 14.49 -23.57
N LEU A 647 17.18 13.59 -22.63
CA LEU A 647 18.20 12.57 -22.86
C LEU A 647 17.83 11.64 -24.02
N ILE A 648 16.58 11.15 -24.06
CA ILE A 648 16.06 10.30 -25.14
C ILE A 648 16.15 11.04 -26.49
N ASP A 649 15.75 12.31 -26.55
CA ASP A 649 15.78 13.13 -27.77
C ASP A 649 17.23 13.33 -28.27
N ILE A 650 18.18 13.57 -27.35
CA ILE A 650 19.61 13.71 -27.69
C ILE A 650 20.14 12.40 -28.27
N VAL A 651 19.90 11.27 -27.61
CA VAL A 651 20.36 9.95 -28.08
C VAL A 651 19.68 9.57 -29.39
N GLN A 652 18.37 9.81 -29.55
CA GLN A 652 17.66 9.56 -30.80
C GLN A 652 18.27 10.33 -31.97
N ARG A 653 18.53 11.63 -31.81
CA ARG A 653 19.13 12.47 -32.86
C ARG A 653 20.50 11.92 -33.27
N TYR A 654 21.34 11.57 -32.30
CA TYR A 654 22.64 10.99 -32.59
C TYR A 654 22.53 9.63 -33.29
N ALA A 655 21.73 8.71 -32.73
CA ALA A 655 21.50 7.38 -33.29
C ALA A 655 20.93 7.43 -34.71
N SER A 656 20.01 8.35 -35.00
CA SER A 656 19.40 8.48 -36.33
C SER A 656 20.38 8.91 -37.43
N SER A 657 21.46 9.61 -37.06
CA SER A 657 22.49 10.07 -37.99
C SER A 657 23.69 9.13 -38.10
N HIS A 658 23.89 8.24 -37.13
CA HIS A 658 25.09 7.38 -37.04
C HIS A 658 24.81 5.88 -37.14
N LEU A 659 23.55 5.44 -37.09
CA LEU A 659 23.19 4.02 -37.14
C LEU A 659 22.31 3.68 -38.35
N LYS A 660 22.66 2.60 -39.03
CA LYS A 660 21.76 1.85 -39.90
C LYS A 660 20.69 1.09 -39.09
N PRO A 661 19.61 0.61 -39.72
CA PRO A 661 18.52 -0.06 -39.02
C PRO A 661 18.93 -1.28 -38.18
N ASP A 662 19.98 -2.01 -38.58
CA ASP A 662 20.46 -3.22 -37.89
C ASP A 662 21.68 -2.98 -36.98
N GLU A 663 22.15 -1.73 -36.90
CA GLU A 663 23.28 -1.32 -36.07
C GLU A 663 22.81 -0.83 -34.69
N THR A 664 23.71 -0.85 -33.70
CA THR A 664 23.41 -0.49 -32.30
C THR A 664 24.58 0.26 -31.64
N TRP A 665 24.43 0.56 -30.35
CA TRP A 665 25.46 1.14 -29.51
C TRP A 665 25.67 0.30 -28.25
N PHE A 666 26.73 0.59 -27.50
CA PHE A 666 26.94 0.08 -26.14
C PHE A 666 26.62 1.17 -25.12
N ASP A 667 25.93 0.85 -24.03
CA ASP A 667 25.50 1.82 -23.03
C ASP A 667 26.24 1.61 -21.71
N PHE A 668 27.11 2.57 -21.37
CA PHE A 668 27.82 2.61 -20.10
C PHE A 668 27.20 3.61 -19.10
N THR A 669 25.96 4.04 -19.34
CA THR A 669 25.23 5.05 -18.54
C THR A 669 24.03 4.49 -17.77
N ASN A 670 23.80 3.17 -17.79
CA ASN A 670 22.67 2.50 -17.12
C ASN A 670 21.28 2.93 -17.60
N HIS A 671 21.13 3.24 -18.90
CA HIS A 671 19.87 3.61 -19.55
C HIS A 671 19.48 2.59 -20.63
N GLY A 672 19.54 1.30 -20.33
CA GLY A 672 19.19 0.20 -21.22
C GLY A 672 17.76 0.27 -21.78
N ASN A 673 16.84 1.02 -21.15
CA ASN A 673 15.51 1.24 -21.71
C ASN A 673 15.56 2.06 -23.03
N LEU A 674 16.67 2.76 -23.33
CA LEU A 674 16.89 3.41 -24.62
C LEU A 674 16.88 2.41 -25.78
N TYR A 675 17.38 1.18 -25.59
CA TYR A 675 17.32 0.12 -26.61
C TYR A 675 15.87 -0.25 -26.93
N PHE A 676 15.02 -0.35 -25.90
CA PHE A 676 13.61 -0.54 -26.10
C PHE A 676 13.01 0.65 -26.85
N LEU A 677 13.13 1.87 -26.33
CA LEU A 677 12.49 3.08 -26.86
C LEU A 677 12.86 3.38 -28.31
N LEU A 678 14.13 3.21 -28.68
CA LEU A 678 14.67 3.53 -30.00
C LEU A 678 14.71 2.33 -30.96
N ASP A 679 14.11 1.20 -30.56
CA ASP A 679 14.09 -0.04 -31.32
C ASP A 679 15.47 -0.49 -31.79
N ARG A 680 16.39 -0.67 -30.82
CA ARG A 680 17.73 -1.22 -31.04
C ARG A 680 17.97 -2.46 -30.21
N ASN A 681 18.86 -3.32 -30.69
CA ASN A 681 19.28 -4.52 -29.97
C ASN A 681 20.27 -4.16 -28.86
N CYS A 682 20.03 -4.65 -27.64
CA CYS A 682 21.02 -4.60 -26.57
C CYS A 682 22.21 -5.51 -26.89
N PRO A 683 23.46 -5.01 -27.00
CA PRO A 683 24.59 -5.83 -27.41
C PRO A 683 25.11 -6.78 -26.33
N ILE A 684 24.63 -6.64 -25.09
CA ILE A 684 25.10 -7.37 -23.91
C ILE A 684 23.92 -7.97 -23.16
N ARG A 685 24.20 -9.02 -22.39
CA ARG A 685 23.17 -9.70 -21.60
C ARG A 685 22.96 -9.10 -20.20
N GLN A 686 23.90 -8.28 -19.72
CA GLN A 686 23.84 -7.61 -18.43
C GLN A 686 23.40 -6.16 -18.61
N LEU A 687 22.16 -5.86 -18.22
CA LEU A 687 21.53 -4.56 -18.46
C LEU A 687 22.19 -3.34 -17.83
N GLU A 688 22.79 -3.55 -16.67
CA GLU A 688 23.28 -2.50 -15.80
C GLU A 688 24.74 -2.78 -15.46
N VAL A 689 25.54 -1.72 -15.30
CA VAL A 689 26.98 -1.81 -15.00
C VAL A 689 27.23 -2.63 -13.73
N ALA A 690 26.36 -2.45 -12.75
CA ALA A 690 26.35 -3.19 -11.49
C ALA A 690 26.27 -4.73 -11.70
N PHE A 691 25.68 -5.23 -12.79
CA PHE A 691 25.54 -6.67 -13.04
C PHE A 691 26.79 -7.33 -13.64
N TYR A 692 27.83 -6.55 -13.95
CA TYR A 692 29.07 -7.08 -14.52
C TYR A 692 30.34 -6.56 -13.84
N GLU A 693 30.28 -6.18 -12.56
CA GLU A 693 31.46 -5.79 -11.78
C GLU A 693 32.56 -6.85 -11.65
N PRO A 694 32.26 -8.16 -11.47
CA PRO A 694 33.31 -9.15 -11.38
C PRO A 694 34.14 -9.19 -12.67
N GLU A 695 35.47 -9.29 -12.54
CA GLU A 695 36.38 -9.28 -13.68
C GLU A 695 35.98 -10.25 -14.83
N PRO A 696 35.60 -11.52 -14.57
CA PRO A 696 35.15 -12.41 -15.64
C PRO A 696 33.95 -11.88 -16.45
N ARG A 697 33.09 -11.07 -15.82
CA ARG A 697 31.92 -10.47 -16.44
C ARG A 697 32.29 -9.27 -17.30
N GLN A 698 33.18 -8.43 -16.81
CA GLN A 698 33.74 -7.33 -17.60
C GLN A 698 34.42 -7.85 -18.86
N ARG A 699 35.19 -8.95 -18.75
CA ARG A 699 35.82 -9.61 -19.90
C ARG A 699 34.79 -10.17 -20.89
N GLU A 700 33.68 -10.74 -20.40
CA GLU A 700 32.58 -11.17 -21.26
C GLU A 700 31.95 -9.98 -22.01
N VAL A 701 31.70 -8.87 -21.32
CA VAL A 701 31.15 -7.64 -21.91
C VAL A 701 32.09 -7.10 -22.99
N ILE A 702 33.39 -6.98 -22.70
CA ILE A 702 34.41 -6.56 -23.67
C ILE A 702 34.39 -7.47 -24.89
N HIS A 703 34.43 -8.79 -24.68
CA HIS A 703 34.40 -9.76 -25.77
C HIS A 703 33.15 -9.62 -26.66
N ARG A 704 31.98 -9.38 -26.06
CA ARG A 704 30.74 -9.10 -26.82
C ARG A 704 30.83 -7.80 -27.61
N ILE A 705 31.47 -6.76 -27.06
CA ILE A 705 31.67 -5.49 -27.77
C ILE A 705 32.63 -5.67 -28.96
N GLU A 706 33.72 -6.42 -28.76
CA GLU A 706 34.72 -6.72 -29.78
C GLU A 706 34.13 -7.50 -30.96
N THR A 707 33.40 -8.57 -30.63
CA THR A 707 32.89 -9.52 -31.62
C THR A 707 31.62 -9.05 -32.32
N ASN A 708 30.95 -8.00 -31.83
CA ASN A 708 29.75 -7.48 -32.43
C ASN A 708 30.07 -6.33 -33.42
N PRO A 709 30.05 -6.57 -34.74
CA PRO A 709 30.36 -5.55 -35.74
C PRO A 709 29.27 -4.49 -35.87
N LYS A 710 28.10 -4.68 -35.24
CA LYS A 710 26.96 -3.77 -35.32
C LYS A 710 27.06 -2.62 -34.33
N ILE A 711 27.96 -2.68 -33.34
CA ILE A 711 28.20 -1.59 -32.40
C ILE A 711 29.01 -0.50 -33.11
N ARG A 712 28.42 0.69 -33.24
CA ARG A 712 29.07 1.84 -33.89
C ARG A 712 29.59 2.90 -32.92
N PHE A 713 28.98 3.03 -31.77
CA PHE A 713 29.43 3.95 -30.73
C PHE A 713 29.11 3.40 -29.34
N ALA A 714 29.65 4.06 -28.32
CA ALA A 714 29.35 3.84 -26.91
C ALA A 714 28.82 5.13 -26.27
N LEU A 715 27.84 5.00 -25.38
CA LEU A 715 27.40 6.07 -24.49
C LEU A 715 28.21 6.00 -23.20
N MET A 716 28.85 7.10 -22.83
CA MET A 716 29.67 7.21 -21.61
C MET A 716 29.23 8.39 -20.76
N PRO A 717 29.35 8.31 -19.41
CA PRO A 717 29.13 9.47 -18.55
C PRO A 717 30.20 10.52 -18.78
N THR A 718 29.82 11.80 -18.76
CA THR A 718 30.75 12.93 -19.00
C THR A 718 31.45 13.39 -17.74
N ALA A 719 30.84 13.13 -16.57
CA ALA A 719 31.43 13.41 -15.27
C ALA A 719 31.30 12.19 -14.32
N PRO A 720 32.24 12.00 -13.38
CA PRO A 720 32.23 10.84 -12.47
C PRO A 720 30.94 10.67 -11.67
N ASN A 721 30.28 11.77 -11.31
CA ASN A 721 29.08 11.76 -10.47
C ASN A 721 27.77 11.71 -11.28
N THR A 722 27.84 11.59 -12.61
CA THR A 722 26.67 11.43 -13.47
C THR A 722 26.39 9.94 -13.72
N ASN A 723 25.12 9.55 -13.74
CA ASN A 723 24.68 8.19 -14.07
C ASN A 723 25.23 7.11 -13.13
N THR A 724 25.32 7.42 -11.84
CA THR A 724 25.82 6.52 -10.79
C THR A 724 24.71 5.63 -10.25
N VAL A 725 25.08 4.42 -9.83
CA VAL A 725 24.22 3.53 -9.03
C VAL A 725 24.78 3.53 -7.61
N ASP A 726 23.92 3.74 -6.61
CA ASP A 726 24.29 3.89 -5.19
C ASP A 726 25.37 4.97 -4.93
N GLY A 727 25.44 6.00 -5.78
CA GLY A 727 26.47 7.04 -5.70
C GLY A 727 27.87 6.61 -6.15
N ILE A 728 28.03 5.39 -6.68
CA ILE A 728 29.32 4.87 -7.18
C ILE A 728 29.40 5.04 -8.71
N PRO A 729 30.44 5.73 -9.23
CA PRO A 729 30.69 5.88 -10.67
C PRO A 729 30.86 4.54 -11.41
N ASN A 730 30.33 4.47 -12.64
CA ASN A 730 30.44 3.26 -13.48
C ASN A 730 31.89 2.88 -13.81
N ALA A 731 32.79 3.87 -13.94
CA ALA A 731 34.22 3.62 -14.15
C ALA A 731 34.90 2.94 -12.95
N ILE A 732 34.35 3.09 -11.73
CA ILE A 732 34.83 2.38 -10.53
C ILE A 732 34.23 0.97 -10.47
N ARG A 733 32.95 0.80 -10.85
CA ARG A 733 32.28 -0.50 -10.87
C ARG A 733 32.83 -1.44 -11.95
N ALA A 734 33.12 -0.92 -13.14
CA ALA A 734 33.60 -1.70 -14.28
C ALA A 734 34.86 -1.09 -14.95
N PRO A 735 36.00 -1.04 -14.25
CA PRO A 735 37.21 -0.36 -14.71
C PRO A 735 37.81 -0.94 -16.00
N LEU A 736 37.69 -2.25 -16.23
CA LEU A 736 38.21 -2.88 -17.45
C LEU A 736 37.37 -2.48 -18.67
N VAL A 737 36.06 -2.36 -18.51
CA VAL A 737 35.16 -1.91 -19.57
C VAL A 737 35.41 -0.43 -19.88
N ASP A 738 35.52 0.44 -18.86
CA ASP A 738 35.85 1.87 -19.07
C ASP A 738 37.19 2.04 -19.80
N ALA A 739 38.24 1.33 -19.36
CA ALA A 739 39.56 1.37 -20.01
C ALA A 739 39.49 0.89 -21.47
N TYR A 740 38.75 -0.19 -21.73
CA TYR A 740 38.54 -0.71 -23.08
C TYR A 740 37.82 0.31 -23.97
N LEU A 741 36.72 0.91 -23.50
CA LEU A 741 35.97 1.90 -24.27
C LEU A 741 36.83 3.11 -24.62
N ARG A 742 37.63 3.62 -23.67
CA ARG A 742 38.54 4.76 -23.93
C ARG A 742 39.67 4.42 -24.92
N ALA A 743 40.12 3.16 -24.94
CA ALA A 743 41.16 2.71 -25.85
C ALA A 743 40.64 2.50 -27.28
N HIS A 744 39.40 2.01 -27.43
CA HIS A 744 38.85 1.56 -28.72
C HIS A 744 37.78 2.48 -29.33
N PHE A 745 37.31 3.47 -28.58
CA PHE A 745 36.38 4.48 -29.04
C PHE A 745 37.00 5.88 -28.84
N THR A 746 36.47 6.88 -29.54
CA THR A 746 36.88 8.29 -29.43
C THR A 746 35.66 9.16 -29.19
N LEU A 747 35.77 10.16 -28.32
CA LEU A 747 34.69 11.11 -28.09
C LEU A 747 34.40 11.89 -29.39
N ASP A 748 33.20 11.70 -29.94
CA ASP A 748 32.73 12.42 -31.12
C ASP A 748 31.94 13.67 -30.72
N ARG A 749 31.10 13.54 -29.68
CA ARG A 749 30.20 14.61 -29.22
C ARG A 749 29.88 14.45 -27.73
N GLU A 750 29.70 15.57 -27.04
CA GLU A 750 29.17 15.63 -25.69
C GLU A 750 27.90 16.51 -25.67
N GLU A 751 26.80 16.01 -25.12
CA GLU A 751 25.55 16.77 -24.97
C GLU A 751 24.69 16.18 -23.84
N GLY A 752 24.08 17.03 -23.01
CA GLY A 752 23.10 16.59 -22.00
C GLY A 752 23.66 15.67 -20.91
N GLY A 753 24.95 15.76 -20.59
CA GLY A 753 25.59 14.92 -19.57
C GLY A 753 25.96 13.51 -20.05
N VAL A 754 25.86 13.24 -21.35
CA VAL A 754 26.32 12.00 -21.98
C VAL A 754 27.31 12.28 -23.11
N GLY A 755 28.36 11.46 -23.15
CA GLY A 755 29.38 11.45 -24.19
C GLY A 755 29.06 10.37 -25.21
N PHE A 756 29.08 10.73 -26.49
CA PHE A 756 28.95 9.84 -27.63
C PHE A 756 30.35 9.50 -28.15
N TRP A 757 30.76 8.25 -27.98
CA TRP A 757 32.09 7.79 -28.34
C TRP A 757 32.03 6.88 -29.56
N GLY A 758 32.51 7.32 -30.73
CA GLY A 758 32.54 6.54 -31.97
C GLY A 758 33.61 5.46 -31.96
N LYS A 759 33.32 4.30 -32.57
CA LYS A 759 34.28 3.20 -32.69
C LYS A 759 35.40 3.59 -33.68
N ARG A 760 36.66 3.37 -33.27
CA ARG A 760 37.85 3.67 -34.09
C ARG A 760 37.96 2.81 -35.33
#